data_AF-A0A949L4F6-F1
#
_entry.id   AF-A0A949L4F6-F1
#
_cell.length_a   1.000
_cell.length_b   1.000
_cell.length_c   1.000
_cell.angle_alpha   90.00
_cell.angle_beta   90.00
_cell.angle_gamma   90.00
#
_symmetry.space_group_name_H-M   'P 1'
#
loop_
_entity.id
_entity.type
_entity.pdbx_description
1 polymer ?
#
loop_
_entity_poly.entity_id
_entity_poly.type
_entity_poly.pdbx_seq_one_letter_code
_entity_poly.pdbx_strand_id
1 'polypeptide(L)'
;LREIYLTGMEIAVKKSHPWTVMGAYNRLNGTFCCENKTILTEILRGEWGFKGVVVTDWGACNDRVLGMHSGLDLEMPSSRGINDKKLISAVKKGRLSTKTLDESVERLVDLIMRAKDKKLFNYKYDMDMHHQIARKAASQSIVLLKNANAILPLDDKCKIAVIGEFAKVPRYQGAGSSLINPIRLENVHDEMMNRMIDFSYAKGYDINDETLNIDLIDEACDIANSADVVIIMAGLPENYESEGYDRPHMRLPDSHNYLIKRIIDINRNVIVVLSGGSPMEMPWIDDIQGLIHTYLGGQSGASALLDVLFGNVNPSGKLTESYPLRLEDNPSDAYFSLSKQKAEYRESIYVGYRYYITAKKNILFPFGFGLSYTEFEYKDLAILKTKFKENETIDVKLTIKNNGDRSGAEIVQLYVRDILSTPFRPDRELKGFTKVFLNPGEEKELIFKLNQRSFAYFNTVINDWHVEEGEFEILIGASSIDIRLNETVYVESIRKDIDIPDYRKSLPVYHEIHKKNFCVEEHEFATLYGRNLPEYPPKGAKPYSLNSTLEDIQDTLVGKLIGFMLKRGLKKHLGISDEFDPSYRMMWYFVYESPLRIIAMMGGHVISLETIEGVLKISNGKFFAGLMEILKSLYKTER
;
A
#
# COMPACT_ATOMS: atom_id res chain seq x y z
N LEU A 1 4.70 -3.15 15.38
CA LEU A 1 3.80 -4.27 14.94
C LEU A 1 2.32 -3.98 15.24
N ARG A 2 1.94 -3.86 16.52
CA ARG A 2 0.52 -3.75 16.95
C ARG A 2 -0.16 -2.45 16.48
N GLU A 3 0.50 -1.30 16.66
CA GLU A 3 -0.07 0.03 16.41
C GLU A 3 -0.13 0.46 14.94
N ILE A 4 0.69 -0.15 14.08
CA ILE A 4 0.80 0.22 12.66
C ILE A 4 0.26 -0.91 11.79
N TYR A 5 1.00 -2.00 11.65
CA TYR A 5 0.73 -3.03 10.63
C TYR A 5 -0.46 -3.95 10.97
N LEU A 6 -0.64 -4.31 12.25
CA LEU A 6 -1.75 -5.18 12.65
C LEU A 6 -3.06 -4.44 12.90
N THR A 7 -3.03 -3.13 13.15
CA THR A 7 -4.25 -2.36 13.51
C THR A 7 -5.30 -2.39 12.39
N GLY A 8 -4.90 -2.25 11.12
CA GLY A 8 -5.83 -2.34 10.00
C GLY A 8 -6.51 -3.73 9.91
N MET A 9 -5.74 -4.80 10.11
CA MET A 9 -6.24 -6.17 10.13
C MET A 9 -7.16 -6.42 11.35
N GLU A 10 -6.79 -5.92 12.54
CA GLU A 10 -7.62 -5.99 13.75
C GLU A 10 -8.99 -5.36 13.50
N ILE A 11 -9.01 -4.15 12.92
CA ILE A 11 -10.24 -3.42 12.61
C ILE A 11 -11.10 -4.21 11.62
N ALA A 12 -10.51 -4.71 10.53
CA ALA A 12 -11.25 -5.51 9.55
C ALA A 12 -11.84 -6.77 10.19
N VAL A 13 -11.04 -7.54 10.93
CA VAL A 13 -11.49 -8.78 11.57
C VAL A 13 -12.62 -8.52 12.56
N LYS A 14 -12.45 -7.56 13.47
CA LYS A 14 -13.43 -7.28 14.54
C LYS A 14 -14.69 -6.59 14.04
N LYS A 15 -14.61 -5.74 13.01
CA LYS A 15 -15.77 -4.98 12.51
C LYS A 15 -16.55 -5.71 11.42
N SER A 16 -15.89 -6.45 10.52
CA SER A 16 -16.55 -7.03 9.33
C SER A 16 -16.57 -8.56 9.28
N HIS A 17 -15.80 -9.25 10.14
CA HIS A 17 -15.75 -10.72 10.19
C HIS A 17 -15.50 -11.36 8.80
N PRO A 18 -14.36 -11.06 8.14
CA PRO A 18 -14.06 -11.54 6.81
C PRO A 18 -14.07 -13.08 6.77
N TRP A 19 -14.49 -13.65 5.64
CA TRP A 19 -14.51 -15.10 5.47
C TRP A 19 -13.11 -15.69 5.28
N THR A 20 -12.20 -14.91 4.73
CA THR A 20 -10.82 -15.31 4.48
C THR A 20 -9.82 -14.22 4.86
N VAL A 21 -8.62 -14.63 5.26
CA VAL A 21 -7.42 -13.79 5.40
C VAL A 21 -6.29 -14.48 4.65
N MET A 22 -5.44 -13.71 3.98
CA MET A 22 -4.30 -14.24 3.25
C MET A 22 -3.00 -14.02 4.04
N GLY A 23 -2.21 -15.08 4.21
CA GLY A 23 -0.89 -15.02 4.82
C GLY A 23 0.16 -14.51 3.82
N ALA A 24 0.95 -13.52 4.21
CA ALA A 24 1.96 -12.90 3.36
C ALA A 24 3.17 -13.80 3.08
N TYR A 25 3.93 -13.47 2.02
CA TYR A 25 5.18 -14.17 1.65
C TYR A 25 6.30 -14.04 2.68
N ASN A 26 6.43 -12.86 3.28
CA ASN A 26 7.62 -12.50 4.05
C ASN A 26 7.71 -13.24 5.38
N ARG A 27 8.88 -13.14 6.00
CA ARG A 27 9.06 -13.49 7.40
C ARG A 27 8.70 -12.30 8.27
N LEU A 28 8.07 -12.58 9.40
CA LEU A 28 7.94 -11.66 10.52
C LEU A 28 8.81 -12.20 11.65
N ASN A 29 9.84 -11.44 12.04
CA ASN A 29 10.73 -11.78 13.15
C ASN A 29 11.37 -13.17 13.04
N GLY A 30 11.78 -13.56 11.81
CA GLY A 30 12.44 -14.83 11.53
C GLY A 30 11.51 -15.98 11.13
N THR A 31 10.20 -15.87 11.33
CA THR A 31 9.22 -16.92 10.95
C THR A 31 8.36 -16.46 9.79
N PHE A 32 8.20 -17.29 8.77
CA PHE A 32 7.31 -17.01 7.63
C PHE A 32 5.87 -16.82 8.10
N CYS A 33 5.16 -15.85 7.52
CA CYS A 33 3.82 -15.48 7.99
C CYS A 33 2.81 -16.64 7.89
N CYS A 34 2.92 -17.50 6.88
CA CYS A 34 2.07 -18.69 6.70
C CYS A 34 2.37 -19.83 7.70
N GLU A 35 3.46 -19.73 8.47
CA GLU A 35 3.91 -20.68 9.48
C GLU A 35 4.04 -20.04 10.87
N ASN A 36 3.50 -18.83 11.05
CA ASN A 36 3.68 -18.06 12.27
C ASN A 36 2.45 -18.20 13.18
N LYS A 37 2.55 -19.11 14.15
CA LYS A 37 1.49 -19.39 15.13
C LYS A 37 1.03 -18.16 15.92
N THR A 38 1.95 -17.25 16.24
CA THR A 38 1.62 -16.04 16.99
C THR A 38 0.63 -15.16 16.22
N ILE A 39 0.90 -14.88 14.94
CA ILE A 39 -0.02 -14.03 14.17
C ILE A 39 -1.28 -14.78 13.71
N LEU A 40 -1.17 -16.06 13.31
CA LEU A 40 -2.28 -16.80 12.70
C LEU A 40 -3.25 -17.41 13.73
N THR A 41 -2.75 -17.80 14.90
CA THR A 41 -3.57 -18.44 15.93
C THR A 41 -3.72 -17.56 17.16
N GLU A 42 -2.63 -17.15 17.80
CA GLU A 42 -2.70 -16.46 19.10
C GLU A 42 -3.39 -15.10 18.95
N ILE A 43 -2.93 -14.28 18.00
CA ILE A 43 -3.51 -12.96 17.74
C ILE A 43 -4.81 -13.07 16.94
N LEU A 44 -4.75 -13.60 15.71
CA LEU A 44 -5.88 -13.58 14.79
C LEU A 44 -7.10 -14.34 15.33
N ARG A 45 -6.92 -15.55 15.87
CA ARG A 45 -8.02 -16.38 16.38
C ARG A 45 -8.27 -16.21 17.87
N GLY A 46 -7.20 -16.15 18.68
CA GLY A 46 -7.28 -16.03 20.13
C GLY A 46 -7.75 -14.65 20.57
N GLU A 47 -7.00 -13.60 20.20
CA GLU A 47 -7.31 -12.23 20.64
C GLU A 47 -8.42 -11.56 19.82
N TRP A 48 -8.45 -11.76 18.51
CA TRP A 48 -9.42 -11.07 17.63
C TRP A 48 -10.66 -11.90 17.30
N GLY A 49 -10.64 -13.21 17.61
CA GLY A 49 -11.80 -14.07 17.44
C GLY A 49 -12.10 -14.47 15.99
N PHE A 50 -11.15 -14.37 15.06
CA PHE A 50 -11.35 -14.73 13.65
C PHE A 50 -11.82 -16.19 13.49
N LYS A 51 -12.93 -16.36 12.75
CA LYS A 51 -13.56 -17.67 12.51
C LYS A 51 -13.39 -18.18 11.08
N GLY A 52 -12.89 -17.35 10.17
CA GLY A 52 -12.74 -17.70 8.76
C GLY A 52 -11.55 -18.61 8.47
N VAL A 53 -11.23 -18.72 7.18
CA VAL A 53 -10.18 -19.54 6.60
C VAL A 53 -8.92 -18.69 6.35
N VAL A 54 -7.76 -19.19 6.77
CA VAL A 54 -6.47 -18.61 6.40
C VAL A 54 -5.97 -19.30 5.13
N VAL A 55 -5.75 -18.51 4.07
CA VAL A 55 -5.17 -18.98 2.80
C VAL A 55 -3.73 -18.48 2.67
N THR A 56 -2.86 -19.20 1.98
CA THR A 56 -1.54 -18.62 1.60
C THR A 56 -1.69 -17.64 0.46
N ASP A 57 -0.78 -16.67 0.37
CA ASP A 57 -0.43 -16.10 -0.93
C ASP A 57 0.17 -17.18 -1.86
N TRP A 58 0.27 -16.91 -3.15
CA TRP A 58 0.63 -17.86 -4.21
C TRP A 58 2.07 -18.38 -4.06
N GLY A 59 2.22 -19.56 -3.44
CA GLY A 59 3.52 -20.16 -3.18
C GLY A 59 4.14 -19.75 -1.83
N ALA A 60 3.38 -19.05 -0.97
CA ALA A 60 3.82 -18.71 0.39
C ALA A 60 3.76 -19.89 1.38
N CYS A 61 3.36 -21.09 0.94
CA CYS A 61 3.44 -22.32 1.75
C CYS A 61 4.89 -22.86 1.80
N ASN A 62 5.61 -22.56 2.88
CA ASN A 62 6.99 -23.00 3.09
C ASN A 62 7.05 -24.41 3.69
N ASP A 63 6.28 -24.64 4.75
CA ASP A 63 6.14 -25.93 5.42
C ASP A 63 4.66 -26.18 5.71
N ARG A 64 4.06 -27.10 4.96
CA ARG A 64 2.62 -27.40 5.08
C ARG A 64 2.23 -27.92 6.46
N VAL A 65 3.08 -28.73 7.10
CA VAL A 65 2.75 -29.34 8.40
C VAL A 65 2.84 -28.28 9.49
N LEU A 66 3.91 -27.48 9.48
CA LEU A 66 4.07 -26.37 10.43
C LEU A 66 3.00 -25.29 10.22
N GLY A 67 2.68 -24.96 8.97
CA GLY A 67 1.60 -24.03 8.64
C GLY A 67 0.26 -24.49 9.21
N MET A 68 -0.09 -25.76 9.04
CA MET A 68 -1.33 -26.31 9.60
C MET A 68 -1.36 -26.28 11.13
N HIS A 69 -0.24 -26.58 11.80
CA HIS A 69 -0.12 -26.40 13.25
C HIS A 69 -0.25 -24.94 13.70
N SER A 70 0.14 -24.01 12.84
CA SER A 70 0.15 -22.58 13.12
C SER A 70 -1.19 -21.90 12.83
N GLY A 71 -2.12 -22.58 12.15
CA GLY A 71 -3.46 -22.08 11.83
C GLY A 71 -3.70 -21.73 10.36
N LEU A 72 -2.79 -22.11 9.45
CA LEU A 72 -3.00 -22.04 8.00
C LEU A 72 -3.95 -23.15 7.56
N ASP A 73 -5.01 -22.78 6.85
CA ASP A 73 -6.02 -23.74 6.41
C ASP A 73 -5.81 -24.20 4.96
N LEU A 74 -5.59 -23.28 4.03
CA LEU A 74 -5.54 -23.58 2.60
C LEU A 74 -4.22 -23.14 1.95
N GLU A 75 -3.56 -24.07 1.27
CA GLU A 75 -2.45 -23.77 0.37
C GLU A 75 -2.99 -23.27 -0.99
N MET A 76 -2.41 -22.19 -1.51
CA MET A 76 -2.67 -21.64 -2.82
C MET A 76 -1.35 -21.30 -3.54
N PRO A 77 -1.21 -21.59 -4.86
CA PRO A 77 -2.07 -22.49 -5.63
C PRO A 77 -1.84 -23.96 -5.22
N SER A 78 -2.58 -24.90 -5.81
CA SER A 78 -2.36 -26.32 -5.53
C SER A 78 -0.94 -26.78 -5.86
N SER A 79 -0.29 -27.44 -4.91
CA SER A 79 0.98 -28.17 -5.12
C SER A 79 0.80 -29.55 -5.79
N ARG A 80 -0.38 -29.81 -6.41
CA ARG A 80 -0.73 -31.08 -7.07
C ARG A 80 -0.56 -32.31 -6.17
N GLY A 81 -0.89 -32.16 -4.89
CA GLY A 81 -0.83 -33.25 -3.90
C GLY A 81 0.54 -33.50 -3.27
N ILE A 82 1.58 -32.72 -3.60
CA ILE A 82 2.89 -32.82 -2.95
C ILE A 82 2.74 -32.54 -1.44
N ASN A 83 2.12 -31.43 -1.08
CA ASN A 83 1.95 -31.03 0.31
C ASN A 83 0.81 -31.80 1.01
N ASP A 84 -0.19 -32.30 0.28
CA ASP A 84 -1.21 -33.20 0.83
C ASP A 84 -0.61 -34.53 1.31
N LYS A 85 0.30 -35.12 0.54
CA LYS A 85 1.04 -36.34 0.95
C LYS A 85 1.86 -36.10 2.21
N LYS A 86 2.44 -34.91 2.37
CA LYS A 86 3.18 -34.53 3.60
C LYS A 86 2.26 -34.47 4.81
N LEU A 87 1.06 -33.89 4.68
CA LEU A 87 0.05 -33.87 5.74
C LEU A 87 -0.40 -35.29 6.13
N ILE A 88 -0.76 -36.12 5.16
CA ILE A 88 -1.16 -37.52 5.40
C ILE A 88 -0.04 -38.28 6.13
N SER A 89 1.21 -38.10 5.70
CA SER A 89 2.36 -38.73 6.36
C SER A 89 2.56 -38.21 7.78
N ALA A 90 2.37 -36.90 8.02
CA ALA A 90 2.48 -36.31 9.34
C ALA A 90 1.44 -36.85 10.31
N VAL A 91 0.18 -36.98 9.88
CA VAL A 91 -0.90 -37.58 10.69
C VAL A 91 -0.59 -39.04 11.01
N LYS A 92 -0.26 -39.86 10.00
CA LYS A 92 0.08 -41.28 10.19
C LYS A 92 1.27 -41.50 11.14
N LYS A 93 2.20 -40.55 11.19
CA LYS A 93 3.39 -40.58 12.05
C LYS A 93 3.22 -39.84 13.37
N GLY A 94 2.01 -39.37 13.69
CA GLY A 94 1.72 -38.65 14.94
C GLY A 94 2.36 -37.26 15.06
N ARG A 95 2.90 -36.69 13.96
CA ARG A 95 3.49 -35.34 13.94
C ARG A 95 2.44 -34.24 13.76
N LEU A 96 1.23 -34.60 13.35
CA LEU A 96 0.07 -33.71 13.25
C LEU A 96 -1.14 -34.46 13.82
N SER A 97 -1.91 -33.81 14.69
CA SER A 97 -3.10 -34.46 15.25
C SER A 97 -4.25 -34.45 14.24
N THR A 98 -5.06 -35.52 14.20
CA THR A 98 -6.27 -35.55 13.37
C THR A 98 -7.21 -34.40 13.74
N LYS A 99 -7.31 -34.07 15.04
CA LYS A 99 -8.10 -32.93 15.53
C LYS A 99 -7.71 -31.60 14.86
N THR A 100 -6.41 -31.31 14.75
CA THR A 100 -5.92 -30.08 14.09
C THR A 100 -6.32 -30.04 12.61
N LEU A 101 -6.26 -31.19 11.94
CA LEU A 101 -6.70 -31.32 10.55
C LEU A 101 -8.21 -31.13 10.43
N ASP A 102 -9.00 -31.78 11.30
CA ASP A 102 -10.46 -31.70 11.32
C ASP A 102 -10.94 -30.26 11.54
N GLU A 103 -10.35 -29.52 12.49
CA GLU A 103 -10.66 -28.11 12.73
C GLU A 103 -10.45 -27.22 11.49
N SER A 104 -9.44 -27.52 10.67
CA SER A 104 -9.18 -26.81 9.42
C SER A 104 -10.20 -27.18 8.33
N VAL A 105 -10.49 -28.48 8.21
CA VAL A 105 -11.51 -29.01 7.28
C VAL A 105 -12.89 -28.44 7.61
N GLU A 106 -13.27 -28.36 8.88
CA GLU A 106 -14.55 -27.77 9.32
C GLU A 106 -14.69 -26.32 8.85
N ARG A 107 -13.64 -25.48 8.99
CA ARG A 107 -13.67 -24.09 8.50
C ARG A 107 -13.81 -24.02 6.99
N LEU A 108 -13.13 -24.91 6.26
CA LEU A 108 -13.25 -24.98 4.80
C LEU A 108 -14.64 -25.43 4.36
N VAL A 109 -15.22 -26.43 5.02
CA VAL A 109 -16.59 -26.90 4.76
C VAL A 109 -17.60 -25.80 5.06
N ASP A 110 -17.45 -25.09 6.18
CA ASP A 110 -18.30 -23.94 6.53
C ASP A 110 -18.22 -22.84 5.46
N LEU A 111 -17.01 -22.49 5.00
CA LEU A 111 -16.82 -21.55 3.88
C LEU A 111 -17.54 -22.02 2.61
N ILE A 112 -17.38 -23.29 2.22
CA ILE A 112 -18.00 -23.88 1.03
C ILE A 112 -19.52 -23.83 1.14
N MET A 113 -20.08 -24.21 2.29
CA MET A 113 -21.52 -24.22 2.53
C MET A 113 -22.09 -22.80 2.48
N ARG A 114 -21.45 -21.83 3.16
CA ARG A 114 -21.82 -20.41 3.10
C ARG A 114 -21.79 -19.87 1.67
N ALA A 115 -20.73 -20.16 0.92
CA ALA A 115 -20.59 -19.69 -0.45
C ALA A 115 -21.64 -20.32 -1.38
N LYS A 116 -21.94 -21.61 -1.19
CA LYS A 116 -22.99 -22.33 -1.94
C LYS A 116 -24.37 -21.71 -1.68
N ASP A 117 -24.70 -21.43 -0.42
CA ASP A 117 -26.00 -20.87 -0.02
C ASP A 117 -26.20 -19.44 -0.55
N LYS A 118 -25.10 -18.70 -0.77
CA LYS A 118 -25.12 -17.35 -1.35
C LYS A 118 -24.96 -17.30 -2.86
N LYS A 119 -24.76 -18.46 -3.52
CA LYS A 119 -24.53 -18.51 -4.96
C LYS A 119 -25.78 -18.11 -5.73
N LEU A 120 -25.71 -16.99 -6.45
CA LEU A 120 -26.78 -16.56 -7.35
C LEU A 120 -26.60 -17.24 -8.71
N PHE A 121 -27.55 -18.10 -9.09
CA PHE A 121 -27.55 -18.73 -10.40
C PHE A 121 -28.10 -17.76 -11.46
N ASN A 122 -27.44 -17.68 -12.62
CA ASN A 122 -27.82 -16.83 -13.76
C ASN A 122 -27.90 -15.32 -13.47
N TYR A 123 -27.28 -14.85 -12.38
CA TYR A 123 -27.20 -13.43 -12.09
C TYR A 123 -26.39 -12.70 -13.17
N LYS A 124 -26.94 -11.61 -13.69
CA LYS A 124 -26.25 -10.65 -14.54
C LYS A 124 -26.20 -9.33 -13.79
N TYR A 125 -25.01 -8.75 -13.70
CA TYR A 125 -24.85 -7.41 -13.16
C TYR A 125 -25.06 -6.37 -14.27
N ASP A 126 -25.47 -5.17 -13.87
CA ASP A 126 -25.63 -4.04 -14.78
C ASP A 126 -24.26 -3.37 -14.99
N MET A 127 -23.72 -3.54 -16.20
CA MET A 127 -22.41 -3.03 -16.57
C MET A 127 -22.36 -1.49 -16.57
N ASP A 128 -23.43 -0.84 -17.02
CA ASP A 128 -23.49 0.62 -17.10
C ASP A 128 -23.64 1.22 -15.70
N MET A 129 -24.49 0.64 -14.85
CA MET A 129 -24.60 1.04 -13.45
C MET A 129 -23.26 0.86 -12.72
N HIS A 130 -22.56 -0.26 -12.92
CA HIS A 130 -21.24 -0.48 -12.32
C HIS A 130 -20.20 0.53 -12.81
N HIS A 131 -20.28 0.92 -14.08
CA HIS A 131 -19.43 1.97 -14.64
C HIS A 131 -19.74 3.34 -13.99
N GLN A 132 -21.00 3.68 -13.73
CA GLN A 132 -21.35 4.90 -12.99
C GLN A 132 -20.89 4.87 -11.53
N ILE A 133 -20.94 3.70 -10.88
CA ILE A 133 -20.37 3.52 -9.53
C ILE A 133 -18.86 3.76 -9.55
N ALA A 134 -18.15 3.23 -10.56
CA ALA A 134 -16.71 3.45 -10.73
C ALA A 134 -16.39 4.94 -10.95
N ARG A 135 -17.14 5.65 -11.79
CA ARG A 135 -17.02 7.10 -11.99
C ARG A 135 -17.21 7.89 -10.69
N LYS A 136 -18.24 7.53 -9.90
CA LYS A 136 -18.50 8.16 -8.59
C LYS A 136 -17.39 7.88 -7.58
N ALA A 137 -16.86 6.66 -7.55
CA ALA A 137 -15.73 6.32 -6.69
C ALA A 137 -14.48 7.12 -7.08
N ALA A 138 -14.16 7.15 -8.38
CA ALA A 138 -13.02 7.91 -8.91
C ALA A 138 -13.14 9.42 -8.61
N SER A 139 -14.31 10.02 -8.80
CA SER A 139 -14.51 11.46 -8.55
C SER A 139 -14.39 11.84 -7.07
N GLN A 140 -14.70 10.92 -6.16
CA GLN A 140 -14.52 11.11 -4.72
C GLN A 140 -13.10 10.78 -4.22
N SER A 141 -12.28 10.12 -5.05
CA SER A 141 -10.88 9.79 -4.77
C SER A 141 -9.91 10.83 -5.31
N ILE A 142 -10.32 11.65 -6.28
CA ILE A 142 -9.51 12.75 -6.81
C ILE A 142 -9.19 13.76 -5.68
N VAL A 143 -7.91 14.10 -5.55
CA VAL A 143 -7.40 15.07 -4.59
C VAL A 143 -6.93 16.31 -5.34
N LEU A 144 -7.54 17.46 -5.03
CA LEU A 144 -7.04 18.76 -5.49
C LEU A 144 -5.92 19.21 -4.55
N LEU A 145 -4.69 19.35 -5.06
CA LEU A 145 -3.51 19.65 -4.26
C LEU A 145 -3.09 21.13 -4.36
N LYS A 146 -3.34 21.77 -5.50
CA LYS A 146 -3.08 23.19 -5.71
C LYS A 146 -4.17 23.79 -6.58
N ASN A 147 -4.63 24.99 -6.24
CA ASN A 147 -5.60 25.76 -7.04
C ASN A 147 -5.37 27.26 -6.84
N ALA A 148 -4.25 27.76 -7.39
CA ALA A 148 -3.90 29.18 -7.31
C ALA A 148 -4.82 30.02 -8.23
N ASN A 149 -5.17 31.22 -7.77
CA ASN A 149 -6.02 32.18 -8.49
C ASN A 149 -7.37 31.62 -8.97
N ALA A 150 -7.87 30.56 -8.32
CA ALA A 150 -9.08 29.85 -8.72
C ALA A 150 -9.08 29.44 -10.21
N ILE A 151 -7.94 28.97 -10.73
CA ILE A 151 -7.83 28.46 -12.11
C ILE A 151 -8.79 27.28 -12.37
N LEU A 152 -9.16 26.54 -11.33
CA LEU A 152 -10.18 25.51 -11.33
C LEU A 152 -11.40 25.92 -10.48
N PRO A 153 -12.63 25.54 -10.89
CA PRO A 153 -12.95 24.78 -12.12
C PRO A 153 -12.79 25.62 -13.40
N LEU A 154 -12.60 24.94 -14.53
CA LEU A 154 -12.45 25.55 -15.85
C LEU A 154 -13.76 26.21 -16.31
N ASP A 155 -13.62 27.30 -17.07
CA ASP A 155 -14.72 27.90 -17.83
C ASP A 155 -14.85 27.16 -19.17
N ASP A 156 -16.06 26.77 -19.55
CA ASP A 156 -16.37 26.10 -20.83
C ASP A 156 -15.95 26.92 -22.07
N LYS A 157 -15.65 28.21 -21.90
CA LYS A 157 -15.23 29.12 -22.99
C LYS A 157 -13.72 29.26 -23.16
N CYS A 158 -12.91 28.72 -22.26
CA CYS A 158 -11.45 28.85 -22.37
C CYS A 158 -10.90 27.97 -23.49
N LYS A 159 -9.87 28.44 -24.19
CA LYS A 159 -9.13 27.60 -25.13
C LYS A 159 -8.21 26.67 -24.36
N ILE A 160 -8.46 25.37 -24.47
CA ILE A 160 -7.74 24.34 -23.70
C ILE A 160 -6.69 23.66 -24.60
N ALA A 161 -5.46 23.55 -24.10
CA ALA A 161 -4.47 22.61 -24.63
C ALA A 161 -4.32 21.43 -23.66
N VAL A 162 -4.50 20.21 -24.16
CA VAL A 162 -4.27 18.96 -23.42
C VAL A 162 -2.97 18.33 -23.90
N ILE A 163 -2.01 18.16 -23.00
CA ILE A 163 -0.66 17.70 -23.33
C ILE A 163 -0.35 16.44 -22.53
N GLY A 164 0.24 15.43 -23.18
CA GLY A 164 0.72 14.21 -22.52
C GLY A 164 -0.01 12.96 -23.00
N GLU A 165 0.74 11.90 -23.30
CA GLU A 165 0.20 10.64 -23.83
C GLU A 165 -0.83 9.99 -22.90
N PHE A 166 -0.75 10.23 -21.58
CA PHE A 166 -1.75 9.75 -20.62
C PHE A 166 -3.18 10.25 -20.92
N ALA A 167 -3.36 11.31 -21.72
CA ALA A 167 -4.69 11.73 -22.16
C ALA A 167 -5.37 10.70 -23.08
N LYS A 168 -4.60 9.94 -23.86
CA LYS A 168 -5.08 8.88 -24.77
C LYS A 168 -4.85 7.47 -24.22
N VAL A 169 -3.75 7.26 -23.50
CA VAL A 169 -3.36 5.98 -22.90
C VAL A 169 -3.38 6.11 -21.38
N PRO A 170 -4.54 6.01 -20.72
CA PRO A 170 -4.67 6.37 -19.32
C PRO A 170 -3.90 5.40 -18.40
N ARG A 171 -3.28 5.93 -17.34
CA ARG A 171 -2.77 5.14 -16.21
C ARG A 171 -3.87 4.99 -15.15
N TYR A 172 -4.57 3.85 -15.16
CA TYR A 172 -5.83 3.69 -14.42
C TYR A 172 -5.84 2.62 -13.32
N GLN A 173 -4.85 1.74 -13.28
CA GLN A 173 -4.73 0.66 -12.28
C GLN A 173 -3.26 0.28 -12.06
N GLY A 174 -2.95 -0.56 -11.08
CA GLY A 174 -1.62 -1.12 -10.86
C GLY A 174 -1.33 -2.31 -11.78
N ALA A 175 -0.05 -2.68 -11.91
CA ALA A 175 0.36 -3.89 -12.65
C ALA A 175 0.43 -5.12 -11.73
N GLY A 176 0.50 -6.31 -12.34
CA GLY A 176 0.64 -7.58 -11.64
C GLY A 176 -0.68 -8.23 -11.28
N SER A 177 -0.79 -8.87 -10.12
CA SER A 177 -1.99 -9.62 -9.70
C SER A 177 -3.26 -8.75 -9.60
N SER A 178 -3.11 -7.43 -9.46
CA SER A 178 -4.23 -6.48 -9.45
C SER A 178 -4.77 -6.10 -10.83
N LEU A 179 -4.13 -6.53 -11.92
CA LEU A 179 -4.52 -6.16 -13.28
C LEU A 179 -5.87 -6.77 -13.66
N ILE A 180 -6.84 -5.92 -14.01
CA ILE A 180 -8.18 -6.30 -14.44
C ILE A 180 -8.39 -5.87 -15.89
N ASN A 181 -9.02 -6.73 -16.71
CA ASN A 181 -9.54 -6.34 -18.02
C ASN A 181 -10.88 -5.60 -17.83
N PRO A 182 -10.94 -4.27 -18.01
CA PRO A 182 -12.15 -3.50 -17.73
C PRO A 182 -13.22 -3.76 -18.79
N ILE A 183 -14.48 -3.51 -18.43
CA ILE A 183 -15.62 -3.60 -19.36
C ILE A 183 -15.51 -2.51 -20.44
N ARG A 184 -15.14 -1.31 -20.00
CA ARG A 184 -14.96 -0.11 -20.82
C ARG A 184 -13.93 0.77 -20.15
N LEU A 185 -12.84 1.07 -20.86
CA LEU A 185 -11.80 1.99 -20.40
C LEU A 185 -11.96 3.33 -21.12
N GLU A 186 -12.18 4.39 -20.34
CA GLU A 186 -12.26 5.75 -20.86
C GLU A 186 -10.88 6.42 -20.85
N ASN A 187 -10.64 7.33 -21.80
CA ASN A 187 -9.48 8.22 -21.82
C ASN A 187 -9.94 9.68 -21.94
N VAL A 188 -9.10 10.63 -21.50
CA VAL A 188 -9.47 12.05 -21.40
C VAL A 188 -9.74 12.65 -22.77
N HIS A 189 -8.91 12.33 -23.77
CA HIS A 189 -9.05 12.85 -25.11
C HIS A 189 -10.42 12.52 -25.72
N ASP A 190 -10.79 11.24 -25.71
CA ASP A 190 -12.04 10.78 -26.32
C ASP A 190 -13.25 11.27 -25.51
N GLU A 191 -13.15 11.32 -24.18
CA GLU A 191 -14.23 11.86 -23.34
C GLU A 191 -14.44 13.37 -23.53
N MET A 192 -13.38 14.15 -23.81
CA MET A 192 -13.53 15.56 -24.19
C MET A 192 -14.23 15.71 -25.54
N MET A 193 -13.88 14.88 -26.54
CA MET A 193 -14.58 14.84 -27.82
C MET A 193 -16.06 14.45 -27.66
N ASN A 194 -16.34 13.43 -26.85
CA ASN A 194 -17.71 12.95 -26.58
C ASN A 194 -18.58 14.03 -25.91
N ARG A 195 -17.97 14.89 -25.08
CA ARG A 195 -18.63 16.04 -24.44
C ARG A 195 -18.67 17.29 -25.32
N MET A 196 -18.14 17.23 -26.55
CA MET A 196 -18.05 18.35 -27.50
C MET A 196 -17.28 19.55 -26.92
N ILE A 197 -16.28 19.28 -26.08
CA ILE A 197 -15.38 20.31 -25.55
C ILE A 197 -14.35 20.63 -26.64
N ASP A 198 -14.10 21.92 -26.90
CA ASP A 198 -13.08 22.36 -27.86
C ASP A 198 -11.70 22.36 -27.18
N PHE A 199 -10.73 21.66 -27.78
CA PHE A 199 -9.37 21.56 -27.25
C PHE A 199 -8.37 21.22 -28.36
N SER A 200 -7.11 21.60 -28.13
CA SER A 200 -5.95 21.09 -28.89
C SER A 200 -5.26 19.98 -28.10
N TYR A 201 -4.70 18.99 -28.79
CA TYR A 201 -3.97 17.89 -28.16
C TYR A 201 -2.57 17.75 -28.76
N ALA A 202 -1.56 17.54 -27.89
CA ALA A 202 -0.22 17.12 -28.28
C ALA A 202 0.25 15.99 -27.37
N LYS A 203 1.02 15.06 -27.93
CA LYS A 203 1.51 13.88 -27.21
C LYS A 203 2.54 14.25 -26.13
N GLY A 204 3.48 15.14 -26.44
CA GLY A 204 4.49 15.68 -25.50
C GLY A 204 5.62 14.72 -25.08
N TYR A 205 5.34 13.43 -24.88
CA TYR A 205 6.32 12.40 -24.53
C TYR A 205 5.83 11.01 -24.98
N ASP A 206 6.69 9.98 -24.92
CA ASP A 206 6.31 8.58 -25.11
C ASP A 206 6.31 7.83 -23.76
N ILE A 207 5.26 7.05 -23.48
CA ILE A 207 5.11 6.28 -22.24
C ILE A 207 6.10 5.14 -22.11
N ASN A 208 6.54 4.59 -23.25
CA ASN A 208 7.43 3.43 -23.29
C ASN A 208 8.89 3.82 -23.54
N ASP A 209 9.14 5.09 -23.84
CA ASP A 209 10.47 5.63 -24.10
C ASP A 209 10.69 6.94 -23.33
N GLU A 210 11.54 6.87 -22.31
CA GLU A 210 11.88 8.02 -21.46
C GLU A 210 12.82 9.01 -22.14
N THR A 211 13.33 8.69 -23.33
CA THR A 211 14.18 9.63 -24.07
C THR A 211 13.41 10.87 -24.48
N LEU A 212 14.11 12.01 -24.45
CA LEU A 212 13.51 13.28 -24.85
C LEU A 212 13.28 13.28 -26.36
N ASN A 213 12.02 13.42 -26.75
CA ASN A 213 11.65 13.67 -28.13
C ASN A 213 11.33 15.16 -28.31
N ILE A 214 12.29 15.90 -28.86
CA ILE A 214 12.20 17.35 -29.00
C ILE A 214 11.06 17.77 -29.93
N ASP A 215 10.79 17.01 -31.00
CA ASP A 215 9.70 17.32 -31.92
C ASP A 215 8.32 17.27 -31.21
N LEU A 216 8.10 16.26 -30.36
CA LEU A 216 6.88 16.16 -29.56
C LEU A 216 6.76 17.28 -28.51
N ILE A 217 7.89 17.70 -27.94
CA ILE A 217 7.93 18.79 -26.96
C ILE A 217 7.63 20.13 -27.64
N ASP A 218 8.20 20.38 -28.81
CA ASP A 218 7.99 21.63 -29.54
C ASP A 218 6.55 21.72 -30.07
N GLU A 219 5.96 20.63 -30.57
CA GLU A 219 4.52 20.56 -30.89
C GLU A 219 3.64 20.92 -29.66
N ALA A 220 3.99 20.37 -28.49
CA ALA A 220 3.29 20.66 -27.24
C ALA A 220 3.43 22.14 -26.83
N CYS A 221 4.62 22.73 -27.05
CA CYS A 221 4.89 24.14 -26.82
C CYS A 221 4.05 25.06 -27.72
N ASP A 222 3.90 24.70 -29.01
CA ASP A 222 3.13 25.48 -29.99
C ASP A 222 1.65 25.58 -29.62
N ILE A 223 1.03 24.46 -29.23
CA ILE A 223 -0.38 24.47 -28.81
C ILE A 223 -0.55 25.15 -27.44
N ALA A 224 0.41 25.02 -26.53
CA ALA A 224 0.37 25.68 -25.23
C ALA A 224 0.46 27.21 -25.34
N ASN A 225 1.26 27.72 -26.28
CA ASN A 225 1.38 29.15 -26.55
C ASN A 225 0.06 29.77 -27.05
N SER A 226 -0.79 28.98 -27.68
CA SER A 226 -2.05 29.43 -28.29
C SER A 226 -3.28 29.24 -27.39
N ALA A 227 -3.10 28.62 -26.22
CA ALA A 227 -4.17 28.26 -25.30
C ALA A 227 -4.29 29.22 -24.11
N ASP A 228 -5.51 29.38 -23.59
CA ASP A 228 -5.77 30.15 -22.38
C ASP A 228 -5.36 29.36 -21.14
N VAL A 229 -5.55 28.03 -21.18
CA VAL A 229 -5.22 27.10 -20.10
C VAL A 229 -4.57 25.83 -20.69
N VAL A 230 -3.52 25.35 -20.02
CA VAL A 230 -2.82 24.13 -20.41
C VAL A 230 -3.01 23.06 -19.34
N ILE A 231 -3.49 21.89 -19.75
CA ILE A 231 -3.66 20.70 -18.90
C ILE A 231 -2.59 19.68 -19.30
N ILE A 232 -1.63 19.43 -18.41
CA ILE A 232 -0.57 18.44 -18.61
C ILE A 232 -0.95 17.16 -17.86
N MET A 233 -1.13 16.08 -18.61
CA MET A 233 -1.29 14.74 -18.07
C MET A 233 0.11 14.15 -17.83
N ALA A 234 0.46 13.93 -16.56
CA ALA A 234 1.76 13.39 -16.15
C ALA A 234 1.59 12.35 -15.04
N GLY A 235 2.66 11.66 -14.67
CA GLY A 235 2.58 10.61 -13.66
C GLY A 235 3.63 9.52 -13.79
N LEU A 236 3.35 8.39 -13.17
CA LEU A 236 4.19 7.20 -13.15
C LEU A 236 3.71 6.19 -14.20
N PRO A 237 4.56 5.80 -15.17
CA PRO A 237 4.23 4.74 -16.11
C PRO A 237 4.16 3.36 -15.42
N GLU A 238 3.64 2.35 -16.12
CA GLU A 238 3.37 1.03 -15.54
C GLU A 238 4.63 0.33 -15.01
N ASN A 239 5.77 0.49 -15.69
CA ASN A 239 7.06 -0.07 -15.30
C ASN A 239 7.68 0.58 -14.04
N TYR A 240 7.07 1.64 -13.50
CA TYR A 240 7.48 2.24 -12.22
C TYR A 240 6.70 1.60 -11.07
N GLU A 241 5.49 1.09 -11.29
CA GLU A 241 4.60 0.63 -10.23
C GLU A 241 4.02 -0.73 -10.57
N SER A 242 4.77 -1.77 -10.21
CA SER A 242 4.40 -3.15 -10.47
C SER A 242 4.72 -4.04 -9.26
N GLU A 243 3.89 -5.06 -9.08
CA GLU A 243 4.23 -6.19 -8.23
C GLU A 243 5.58 -6.80 -8.67
N GLY A 244 6.35 -7.26 -7.69
CA GLY A 244 7.61 -7.98 -7.88
C GLY A 244 8.87 -7.13 -7.77
N TYR A 245 8.77 -5.79 -7.71
CA TYR A 245 9.91 -4.91 -7.44
C TYR A 245 9.47 -3.56 -6.85
N ASP A 246 10.37 -2.94 -6.09
CA ASP A 246 10.17 -1.59 -5.54
C ASP A 246 10.79 -0.53 -6.46
N ARG A 247 10.28 0.71 -6.40
CA ARG A 247 10.88 1.86 -7.09
C ARG A 247 12.20 2.25 -6.42
N PRO A 248 13.25 2.59 -7.20
CA PRO A 248 14.53 3.05 -6.64
C PRO A 248 14.54 4.56 -6.30
N HIS A 249 13.53 5.32 -6.73
CA HIS A 249 13.42 6.77 -6.46
C HIS A 249 11.96 7.24 -6.52
N MET A 250 11.69 8.43 -5.98
CA MET A 250 10.37 9.09 -6.03
C MET A 250 10.15 10.01 -7.23
N ARG A 251 11.18 10.29 -8.04
CA ARG A 251 11.06 11.16 -9.23
C ARG A 251 10.06 10.64 -10.27
N LEU A 252 9.39 11.58 -10.94
CA LEU A 252 8.72 11.38 -12.23
C LEU A 252 9.74 11.06 -13.33
N PRO A 253 9.33 10.47 -14.47
CA PRO A 253 10.17 10.37 -15.65
C PRO A 253 10.78 11.73 -16.04
N ASP A 254 12.05 11.74 -16.45
CA ASP A 254 12.77 12.96 -16.81
C ASP A 254 12.10 13.69 -18.00
N SER A 255 11.51 12.93 -18.93
CA SER A 255 10.71 13.46 -20.04
C SER A 255 9.52 14.29 -19.59
N HIS A 256 8.80 13.85 -18.55
CA HIS A 256 7.66 14.59 -17.99
C HIS A 256 8.13 15.88 -17.32
N ASN A 257 9.17 15.82 -16.49
CA ASN A 257 9.72 16.98 -15.81
C ASN A 257 10.25 18.04 -16.80
N TYR A 258 10.94 17.59 -17.85
CA TYR A 258 11.46 18.48 -18.88
C TYR A 258 10.33 19.15 -19.67
N LEU A 259 9.32 18.40 -20.09
CA LEU A 259 8.14 18.94 -20.78
C LEU A 259 7.42 19.98 -19.94
N ILE A 260 7.11 19.67 -18.67
CA ILE A 260 6.41 20.59 -17.77
C ILE A 260 7.17 21.91 -17.64
N LYS A 261 8.49 21.84 -17.45
CA LYS A 261 9.35 23.04 -17.38
C LYS A 261 9.28 23.88 -18.66
N ARG A 262 9.37 23.24 -19.84
CA ARG A 262 9.28 23.92 -21.15
C ARG A 262 7.94 24.62 -21.34
N ILE A 263 6.84 24.01 -20.88
CA ILE A 263 5.51 24.61 -20.98
C ILE A 263 5.33 25.79 -20.01
N ILE A 264 5.84 25.69 -18.79
CA ILE A 264 5.81 26.78 -17.79
C ILE A 264 6.50 28.07 -18.29
N ASP A 265 7.56 27.92 -19.09
CA ASP A 265 8.27 29.06 -19.69
C ASP A 265 7.43 29.80 -20.75
N ILE A 266 6.39 29.16 -21.28
CA ILE A 266 5.56 29.64 -22.41
C ILE A 266 4.17 30.08 -21.94
N ASN A 267 3.55 29.33 -21.02
CA ASN A 267 2.22 29.60 -20.51
C ASN A 267 2.20 29.62 -18.97
N ARG A 268 1.51 30.61 -18.40
CA ARG A 268 1.39 30.83 -16.94
C ARG A 268 0.08 30.30 -16.36
N ASN A 269 -0.74 29.60 -17.12
CA ASN A 269 -2.00 28.99 -16.68
C ASN A 269 -1.90 27.47 -16.86
N VAL A 270 -1.01 26.85 -16.09
CA VAL A 270 -0.70 25.42 -16.18
C VAL A 270 -1.38 24.66 -15.05
N ILE A 271 -2.11 23.63 -15.44
CA ILE A 271 -2.69 22.62 -14.56
C ILE A 271 -1.98 21.31 -14.85
N VAL A 272 -1.44 20.67 -13.82
CA VAL A 272 -0.89 19.31 -13.93
C VAL A 272 -1.85 18.31 -13.30
N VAL A 273 -2.14 17.24 -14.04
CA VAL A 273 -2.92 16.09 -13.56
C VAL A 273 -1.98 14.90 -13.39
N LEU A 274 -1.78 14.47 -12.15
CA LEU A 274 -0.89 13.37 -11.78
C LEU A 274 -1.63 12.04 -11.63
N SER A 275 -1.19 11.04 -12.39
CA SER A 275 -1.64 9.65 -12.28
C SER A 275 -0.52 8.75 -11.72
N GLY A 276 -0.83 7.94 -10.71
CA GLY A 276 0.12 7.02 -10.07
C GLY A 276 -0.32 6.64 -8.64
N GLY A 277 0.26 5.59 -8.09
CA GLY A 277 -0.18 4.99 -6.82
C GLY A 277 0.54 5.47 -5.56
N SER A 278 1.62 6.25 -5.68
CA SER A 278 2.52 6.61 -4.58
C SER A 278 3.09 8.03 -4.74
N PRO A 279 3.63 8.66 -3.67
CA PRO A 279 4.21 10.00 -3.76
C PRO A 279 5.27 10.20 -4.85
N MET A 280 5.31 11.43 -5.36
CA MET A 280 6.16 11.84 -6.48
C MET A 280 6.87 13.17 -6.16
N GLU A 281 8.14 13.27 -6.53
CA GLU A 281 8.88 14.54 -6.46
C GLU A 281 8.41 15.51 -7.55
N MET A 282 8.15 16.76 -7.17
CA MET A 282 7.58 17.80 -8.05
C MET A 282 8.42 19.09 -7.99
N PRO A 283 9.59 19.14 -8.65
CA PRO A 283 10.50 20.29 -8.56
C PRO A 283 9.93 21.59 -9.15
N TRP A 284 8.86 21.51 -9.94
CA TRP A 284 8.17 22.61 -10.62
C TRP A 284 6.89 23.07 -9.89
N ILE A 285 6.62 22.55 -8.69
CA ILE A 285 5.35 22.75 -7.98
C ILE A 285 4.98 24.22 -7.77
N ASP A 286 5.97 25.09 -7.54
CA ASP A 286 5.73 26.51 -7.27
C ASP A 286 5.31 27.30 -8.51
N ASP A 287 5.69 26.84 -9.71
CA ASP A 287 5.51 27.57 -10.96
C ASP A 287 4.19 27.29 -11.69
N ILE A 288 3.45 26.26 -11.28
CA ILE A 288 2.13 25.89 -11.83
C ILE A 288 0.97 26.47 -11.01
N GLN A 289 -0.25 26.50 -11.57
CA GLN A 289 -1.42 27.11 -10.95
C GLN A 289 -2.37 26.05 -10.39
N GLY A 290 -2.54 24.92 -11.09
CA GLY A 290 -3.41 23.83 -10.66
C GLY A 290 -2.66 22.50 -10.54
N LEU A 291 -2.95 21.73 -9.48
CA LEU A 291 -2.46 20.36 -9.34
C LEU A 291 -3.60 19.45 -8.90
N ILE A 292 -3.91 18.45 -9.71
CA ILE A 292 -4.87 17.40 -9.40
C ILE A 292 -4.14 16.06 -9.32
N HIS A 293 -4.40 15.28 -8.29
CA HIS A 293 -3.95 13.89 -8.22
C HIS A 293 -5.15 12.95 -8.36
N THR A 294 -5.14 12.13 -9.41
CA THR A 294 -6.20 11.18 -9.74
C THR A 294 -5.96 9.79 -9.16
N TYR A 295 -4.80 9.57 -8.53
CA TYR A 295 -4.27 8.25 -8.21
C TYR A 295 -4.31 7.33 -9.45
N LEU A 296 -5.03 6.21 -9.33
CA LEU A 296 -5.32 5.25 -10.39
C LEU A 296 -6.85 5.15 -10.48
N GLY A 297 -7.43 5.99 -11.34
CA GLY A 297 -8.88 6.29 -11.36
C GLY A 297 -9.79 5.16 -11.87
N GLY A 298 -9.25 3.99 -12.21
CA GLY A 298 -10.00 2.87 -12.75
C GLY A 298 -10.64 3.16 -14.11
N GLN A 299 -11.58 2.30 -14.49
CA GLN A 299 -12.14 2.25 -15.84
C GLN A 299 -12.90 3.54 -16.28
N SER A 300 -13.32 4.36 -15.32
CA SER A 300 -14.09 5.61 -15.53
C SER A 300 -13.33 6.86 -15.07
N GLY A 301 -12.00 6.76 -14.92
CA GLY A 301 -11.17 7.83 -14.38
C GLY A 301 -11.20 9.11 -15.21
N ALA A 302 -11.29 8.99 -16.54
CA ALA A 302 -11.35 10.13 -17.44
C ALA A 302 -12.63 10.95 -17.24
N SER A 303 -13.80 10.32 -17.24
CA SER A 303 -15.06 11.01 -16.95
C SER A 303 -15.05 11.70 -15.59
N ALA A 304 -14.51 11.04 -14.56
CA ALA A 304 -14.44 11.57 -13.21
C ALA A 304 -13.52 12.79 -13.12
N LEU A 305 -12.38 12.76 -13.82
CA LEU A 305 -11.48 13.90 -13.92
C LEU A 305 -12.15 15.09 -14.60
N LEU A 306 -12.84 14.87 -15.73
CA LEU A 306 -13.55 15.94 -16.42
C LEU A 306 -14.65 16.56 -15.56
N ASP A 307 -15.37 15.74 -14.78
CA ASP A 307 -16.37 16.26 -13.83
C ASP A 307 -15.75 17.20 -12.79
N VAL A 308 -14.53 16.91 -12.34
CA VAL A 308 -13.79 17.77 -11.41
C VAL A 308 -13.25 19.00 -12.12
N LEU A 309 -12.62 18.85 -13.30
CA LEU A 309 -12.03 19.96 -14.05
C LEU A 309 -13.07 21.05 -14.37
N PHE A 310 -14.27 20.67 -14.79
CA PHE A 310 -15.36 21.59 -15.14
C PHE A 310 -16.32 21.89 -13.97
N GLY A 311 -16.01 21.39 -12.77
CA GLY A 311 -16.78 21.72 -11.56
C GLY A 311 -18.18 21.11 -11.48
N ASN A 312 -18.50 20.11 -12.31
CA ASN A 312 -19.69 19.27 -12.14
C ASN A 312 -19.63 18.48 -10.82
N VAL A 313 -18.42 18.16 -10.36
CA VAL A 313 -18.12 17.58 -9.06
C VAL A 313 -17.09 18.46 -8.35
N ASN A 314 -17.39 18.82 -7.11
CA ASN A 314 -16.43 19.47 -6.23
C ASN A 314 -15.47 18.41 -5.65
N PRO A 315 -14.13 18.54 -5.84
CA PRO A 315 -13.17 17.56 -5.34
C PRO A 315 -13.23 17.49 -3.82
N SER A 316 -13.15 16.25 -3.32
CA SER A 316 -13.31 15.96 -1.88
C SER A 316 -12.47 14.77 -1.41
N GLY A 317 -11.52 14.31 -2.25
CA GLY A 317 -10.50 13.37 -1.83
C GLY A 317 -9.52 14.05 -0.87
N LYS A 318 -8.94 13.27 0.04
CA LYS A 318 -7.84 13.69 0.91
C LYS A 318 -6.73 12.65 0.80
N LEU A 319 -5.48 13.09 0.83
CA LEU A 319 -4.31 12.20 0.73
C LEU A 319 -4.31 11.16 1.85
N THR A 320 -4.12 9.90 1.49
CA THR A 320 -3.94 8.79 2.44
C THR A 320 -2.48 8.53 2.80
N GLU A 321 -1.57 9.32 2.21
CA GLU A 321 -0.12 9.21 2.37
C GLU A 321 0.48 10.61 2.59
N SER A 322 1.71 10.65 3.11
CA SER A 322 2.50 11.87 3.24
C SER A 322 3.34 12.05 1.98
N TYR A 323 3.34 13.24 1.38
CA TYR A 323 4.21 13.59 0.26
C TYR A 323 5.45 14.32 0.78
N PRO A 324 6.58 13.62 1.02
CA PRO A 324 7.83 14.30 1.36
C PRO A 324 8.36 15.11 0.18
N LEU A 325 9.28 16.03 0.47
CA LEU A 325 9.96 16.80 -0.58
C LEU A 325 10.90 15.91 -1.42
N ARG A 326 11.55 14.95 -0.77
CA ARG A 326 12.50 14.00 -1.38
C ARG A 326 12.38 12.62 -0.74
N LEU A 327 12.84 11.59 -1.43
CA LEU A 327 12.90 10.23 -0.87
C LEU A 327 13.72 10.19 0.43
N GLU A 328 14.84 10.93 0.49
CA GLU A 328 15.75 10.93 1.64
C GLU A 328 15.13 11.51 2.93
N ASP A 329 13.99 12.22 2.82
CA ASP A 329 13.26 12.71 3.98
C ASP A 329 12.41 11.61 4.64
N ASN A 330 12.19 10.47 3.97
CA ASN A 330 11.47 9.34 4.51
C ASN A 330 12.28 8.67 5.64
N PRO A 331 11.67 8.38 6.81
CA PRO A 331 12.40 7.85 7.96
C PRO A 331 13.06 6.50 7.71
N SER A 332 12.56 5.71 6.75
CA SER A 332 13.13 4.41 6.42
C SER A 332 14.16 4.43 5.29
N ASP A 333 14.36 5.54 4.57
CA ASP A 333 15.23 5.58 3.38
C ASP A 333 16.64 5.01 3.62
N ALA A 334 17.29 5.46 4.70
CA ALA A 334 18.68 5.10 5.00
C ALA A 334 18.91 3.60 5.24
N TYR A 335 17.86 2.83 5.57
CA TYR A 335 17.97 1.41 5.90
C TYR A 335 16.98 0.49 5.20
N PHE A 336 15.99 1.04 4.50
CA PHE A 336 15.07 0.30 3.65
C PHE A 336 15.88 -0.29 2.49
N SER A 337 15.74 -1.59 2.27
CA SER A 337 16.44 -2.34 1.22
C SER A 337 17.98 -2.47 1.33
N LEU A 338 18.63 -2.12 2.45
CA LEU A 338 20.07 -2.38 2.66
C LEU A 338 20.47 -3.84 2.42
N SER A 339 19.54 -4.76 2.64
CA SER A 339 19.67 -6.17 2.32
C SER A 339 18.36 -6.69 1.74
N LYS A 340 18.45 -7.54 0.71
CA LYS A 340 17.28 -8.28 0.20
C LYS A 340 16.72 -9.31 1.21
N GLN A 341 17.45 -9.61 2.28
CA GLN A 341 17.10 -10.68 3.22
C GLN A 341 16.43 -10.17 4.50
N LYS A 342 16.71 -8.91 4.87
CA LYS A 342 16.17 -8.28 6.08
C LYS A 342 15.74 -6.85 5.78
N ALA A 343 14.53 -6.50 6.23
CA ALA A 343 14.05 -5.13 6.31
C ALA A 343 13.76 -4.83 7.78
N GLU A 344 14.56 -3.96 8.38
CA GLU A 344 14.43 -3.56 9.78
C GLU A 344 13.58 -2.30 9.86
N TYR A 345 12.46 -2.37 10.59
CA TYR A 345 11.53 -1.24 10.70
C TYR A 345 11.97 -0.36 11.86
N ARG A 346 13.15 0.27 11.70
CA ARG A 346 13.83 1.00 12.78
C ARG A 346 13.09 2.27 13.19
N GLU A 347 12.19 2.77 12.37
CA GLU A 347 11.33 3.93 12.64
C GLU A 347 10.24 3.61 13.68
N SER A 348 10.01 2.33 13.98
CA SER A 348 9.03 1.86 14.96
C SER A 348 7.60 2.35 14.66
N ILE A 349 7.10 3.34 15.41
CA ILE A 349 5.77 3.91 15.24
C ILE A 349 5.78 5.21 14.41
N TYR A 350 6.97 5.74 14.10
CA TYR A 350 7.15 6.95 13.30
C TYR A 350 7.03 6.64 11.81
N VAL A 351 5.84 6.22 11.39
CA VAL A 351 5.51 5.90 9.99
C VAL A 351 4.58 6.97 9.42
N GLY A 352 4.94 7.52 8.25
CA GLY A 352 4.16 8.56 7.58
C GLY A 352 4.07 9.85 8.41
N TYR A 353 2.89 10.46 8.49
CA TYR A 353 2.71 11.74 9.20
C TYR A 353 3.11 11.70 10.69
N ARG A 354 3.06 10.52 11.31
CA ARG A 354 3.56 10.31 12.68
C ARG A 354 5.03 10.73 12.81
N TYR A 355 5.82 10.47 11.78
CA TYR A 355 7.21 10.94 11.72
C TYR A 355 7.28 12.43 11.40
N TYR A 356 6.75 12.86 10.25
CA TYR A 356 7.00 14.21 9.74
C TYR A 356 6.55 15.31 10.70
N ILE A 357 5.41 15.12 11.37
CA ILE A 357 4.90 16.09 12.35
C ILE A 357 5.76 16.09 13.62
N THR A 358 6.05 14.91 14.18
CA THR A 358 6.82 14.79 15.44
C THR A 358 8.27 15.27 15.27
N ALA A 359 8.87 14.95 14.12
CA ALA A 359 10.22 15.34 13.74
C ALA A 359 10.31 16.79 13.22
N LYS A 360 9.17 17.47 13.03
CA LYS A 360 9.08 18.83 12.44
C LYS A 360 9.78 18.92 11.08
N LYS A 361 9.62 17.89 10.25
CA LYS A 361 10.18 17.83 8.90
C LYS A 361 9.25 18.58 7.93
N ASN A 362 9.86 19.29 6.98
CA ASN A 362 9.12 19.89 5.89
C ASN A 362 8.46 18.79 5.05
N ILE A 363 7.24 19.05 4.62
CA ILE A 363 6.43 18.12 3.84
C ILE A 363 5.77 18.90 2.72
N LEU A 364 5.73 18.31 1.52
CA LEU A 364 5.13 18.96 0.37
C LEU A 364 3.60 18.98 0.49
N PHE A 365 3.01 17.80 0.72
CA PHE A 365 1.60 17.69 1.06
C PHE A 365 1.40 16.73 2.25
N PRO A 366 0.71 17.18 3.31
CA PRO A 366 0.57 16.39 4.52
C PRO A 366 -0.52 15.32 4.37
N PHE A 367 -0.47 14.28 5.22
CA PHE A 367 -1.54 13.30 5.32
C PHE A 367 -2.88 13.98 5.60
N GLY A 368 -3.93 13.51 4.93
CA GLY A 368 -5.28 14.03 5.07
C GLY A 368 -5.51 15.37 4.36
N PHE A 369 -4.60 15.84 3.51
CA PHE A 369 -4.74 17.09 2.75
C PHE A 369 -5.53 16.92 1.47
N GLY A 370 -6.29 17.95 1.10
CA GLY A 370 -7.00 18.05 -0.18
C GLY A 370 -7.92 19.27 -0.16
N LEU A 371 -7.80 20.09 -1.20
CA LEU A 371 -8.58 21.31 -1.40
C LEU A 371 -9.99 21.00 -1.94
N SER A 372 -10.84 22.01 -1.89
CA SER A 372 -12.21 22.00 -2.41
C SER A 372 -12.48 23.28 -3.20
N TYR A 373 -13.50 23.28 -4.06
CA TYR A 373 -14.03 24.50 -4.70
C TYR A 373 -14.95 25.31 -3.79
N THR A 374 -15.12 24.90 -2.53
CA THR A 374 -15.85 25.66 -1.51
C THR A 374 -15.05 25.67 -0.21
N GLU A 375 -15.45 26.54 0.72
CA GLU A 375 -14.79 26.68 2.02
C GLU A 375 -15.67 26.16 3.14
N PHE A 376 -15.05 25.49 4.11
CA PHE A 376 -15.73 24.93 5.27
C PHE A 376 -15.25 25.59 6.57
N GLU A 377 -16.21 25.95 7.42
CA GLU A 377 -15.97 26.50 8.75
C GLU A 377 -16.23 25.44 9.82
N TYR A 378 -15.29 25.31 10.75
CA TYR A 378 -15.33 24.41 11.88
C TYR A 378 -15.57 25.25 13.14
N LYS A 379 -16.62 24.96 13.91
CA LYS A 379 -16.97 25.71 15.11
C LYS A 379 -17.63 24.85 16.18
N ASP A 380 -17.87 25.45 17.34
CA ASP A 380 -18.66 24.88 18.45
C ASP A 380 -18.16 23.51 18.93
N LEU A 381 -16.83 23.34 19.07
CA LEU A 381 -16.26 22.12 19.67
C LEU A 381 -16.75 21.99 21.12
N ALA A 382 -17.38 20.86 21.44
CA ALA A 382 -17.91 20.60 22.77
C ALA A 382 -17.62 19.15 23.21
N ILE A 383 -17.07 19.03 24.42
CA ILE A 383 -16.86 17.76 25.12
C ILE A 383 -17.49 17.89 26.51
N LEU A 384 -18.58 17.17 26.77
CA LEU A 384 -19.39 17.34 27.99
C LEU A 384 -18.62 16.98 29.27
N LYS A 385 -17.71 16.00 29.18
CA LYS A 385 -16.93 15.50 30.31
C LYS A 385 -15.45 15.51 29.93
N THR A 386 -14.73 16.54 30.40
CA THR A 386 -13.30 16.73 30.13
C THR A 386 -12.40 15.96 31.09
N LYS A 387 -12.96 15.32 32.13
CA LYS A 387 -12.24 14.39 33.01
C LYS A 387 -13.01 13.09 33.19
N PHE A 388 -12.42 11.95 32.82
CA PHE A 388 -13.10 10.65 32.81
C PHE A 388 -12.13 9.48 32.99
N LYS A 389 -12.65 8.31 33.35
CA LYS A 389 -11.86 7.07 33.43
C LYS A 389 -11.65 6.46 32.05
N GLU A 390 -10.52 5.80 31.83
CA GLU A 390 -10.13 5.22 30.54
C GLU A 390 -11.16 4.25 29.92
N ASN A 391 -12.02 3.62 30.73
CA ASN A 391 -13.05 2.69 30.28
C ASN A 391 -14.38 3.36 29.89
N GLU A 392 -14.49 4.67 30.07
CA GLU A 392 -15.64 5.45 29.63
C GLU A 392 -15.53 5.80 28.14
N THR A 393 -16.68 6.00 27.49
CA THR A 393 -16.73 6.56 26.13
C THR A 393 -17.10 8.03 26.22
N ILE A 394 -16.40 8.89 25.49
CA ILE A 394 -16.73 10.31 25.38
C ILE A 394 -17.23 10.64 23.98
N ASP A 395 -18.19 11.56 23.93
CA ASP A 395 -18.69 12.15 22.70
C ASP A 395 -18.00 13.52 22.49
N VAL A 396 -17.38 13.68 21.33
CA VAL A 396 -16.79 14.95 20.86
C VAL A 396 -17.69 15.49 19.78
N LYS A 397 -18.29 16.65 20.04
CA LYS A 397 -19.23 17.31 19.12
C LYS A 397 -18.61 18.52 18.48
N LEU A 398 -18.93 18.78 17.22
CA LEU A 398 -18.62 20.04 16.55
C LEU A 398 -19.63 20.35 15.45
N THR A 399 -19.69 21.61 15.04
CA THR A 399 -20.49 22.05 13.90
C THR A 399 -19.58 22.32 12.71
N ILE A 400 -19.98 21.81 11.55
CA ILE A 400 -19.33 22.06 10.26
C ILE A 400 -20.31 22.81 9.36
N LYS A 401 -19.84 23.88 8.73
CA LYS A 401 -20.62 24.72 7.83
C LYS A 401 -19.93 24.88 6.49
N ASN A 402 -20.69 24.86 5.41
CA ASN A 402 -20.20 25.31 4.11
C ASN A 402 -20.43 26.82 3.98
N ASN A 403 -19.35 27.60 3.98
CA ASN A 403 -19.37 29.06 3.88
C ASN A 403 -19.16 29.59 2.46
N GLY A 404 -18.83 28.71 1.51
CA GLY A 404 -18.70 29.09 0.11
C GLY A 404 -20.03 29.05 -0.65
N ASP A 405 -19.92 29.26 -1.96
CA ASP A 405 -21.03 29.37 -2.90
C ASP A 405 -21.33 28.07 -3.67
N ARG A 406 -20.54 27.01 -3.44
CA ARG A 406 -20.68 25.71 -4.11
C ARG A 406 -20.97 24.60 -3.11
N SER A 407 -21.82 23.65 -3.51
CA SER A 407 -21.97 22.41 -2.73
C SER A 407 -20.65 21.62 -2.75
N GLY A 408 -20.35 20.95 -1.65
CA GLY A 408 -19.11 20.19 -1.50
C GLY A 408 -19.17 19.19 -0.37
N ALA A 409 -18.16 18.32 -0.30
CA ALA A 409 -17.99 17.41 0.83
C ALA A 409 -16.66 17.68 1.53
N GLU A 410 -16.70 17.73 2.86
CA GLU A 410 -15.53 17.86 3.73
C GLU A 410 -15.28 16.54 4.48
N ILE A 411 -14.01 16.23 4.74
CA ILE A 411 -13.60 15.16 5.64
C ILE A 411 -13.04 15.80 6.90
N VAL A 412 -13.86 15.82 7.96
CA VAL A 412 -13.45 16.26 9.29
C VAL A 412 -12.62 15.15 9.93
N GLN A 413 -11.40 15.49 10.37
CA GLN A 413 -10.43 14.55 10.93
C GLN A 413 -10.20 14.84 12.41
N LEU A 414 -10.34 13.82 13.25
CA LEU A 414 -10.10 13.88 14.68
C LEU A 414 -8.80 13.15 15.02
N TYR A 415 -7.87 13.89 15.60
CA TYR A 415 -6.62 13.38 16.15
C TYR A 415 -6.63 13.47 17.67
N VAL A 416 -5.86 12.57 18.30
CA VAL A 416 -5.56 12.62 19.73
C VAL A 416 -4.05 12.81 19.91
N ARG A 417 -3.67 13.75 20.76
CA ARG A 417 -2.29 13.95 21.23
C ARG A 417 -2.22 13.62 22.71
N ASP A 418 -1.18 12.91 23.08
CA ASP A 418 -0.77 12.73 24.48
C ASP A 418 0.24 13.84 24.83
N ILE A 419 -0.10 14.72 25.77
CA ILE A 419 0.70 15.93 26.04
C ILE A 419 2.04 15.55 26.69
N LEU A 420 1.99 14.61 27.64
CA LEU A 420 3.15 14.14 28.41
C LEU A 420 3.09 12.62 28.50
N SER A 421 3.80 11.97 27.59
CA SER A 421 3.89 10.51 27.57
C SER A 421 5.25 10.02 28.06
N THR A 422 5.24 8.98 28.88
CA THR A 422 6.45 8.26 29.29
C THR A 422 7.03 7.41 28.16
N PRO A 423 6.27 6.56 27.43
CA PRO A 423 6.75 5.95 26.20
C PRO A 423 6.88 7.00 25.08
N PHE A 424 7.71 6.73 24.08
CA PHE A 424 7.74 7.59 22.90
C PHE A 424 6.42 7.41 22.12
N ARG A 425 5.80 8.51 21.73
CA ARG A 425 4.54 8.55 20.97
C ARG A 425 4.63 9.57 19.85
N PRO A 426 3.88 9.39 18.74
CA PRO A 426 3.71 10.44 17.75
C PRO A 426 3.05 11.69 18.37
N ASP A 427 3.37 12.87 17.83
CA ASP A 427 2.77 14.14 18.24
C ASP A 427 1.23 14.11 18.23
N ARG A 428 0.64 13.41 17.28
CA ARG A 428 -0.80 13.15 17.23
C ARG A 428 -1.10 11.93 16.37
N GLU A 429 -2.25 11.33 16.61
CA GLU A 429 -2.71 10.16 15.87
C GLU A 429 -4.18 10.29 15.47
N LEU A 430 -4.51 9.96 14.22
CA LEU A 430 -5.88 9.92 13.73
C LEU A 430 -6.69 8.85 14.49
N LYS A 431 -7.76 9.25 15.17
CA LYS A 431 -8.66 8.33 15.90
C LYS A 431 -10.09 8.34 15.36
N GLY A 432 -10.42 9.25 14.44
CA GLY A 432 -11.70 9.25 13.73
C GLY A 432 -11.71 10.20 12.54
N PHE A 433 -12.57 9.93 11.57
CA PHE A 433 -12.88 10.88 10.51
C PHE A 433 -14.33 10.71 10.06
N THR A 434 -14.94 11.75 9.50
CA THR A 434 -16.29 11.70 8.92
C THR A 434 -16.34 12.56 7.68
N LYS A 435 -16.83 11.98 6.57
CA LYS A 435 -17.12 12.71 5.34
C LYS A 435 -18.56 13.22 5.38
N VAL A 436 -18.77 14.49 5.10
CA VAL A 436 -20.07 15.15 5.16
C VAL A 436 -20.27 16.04 3.94
N PHE A 437 -21.42 15.90 3.27
CA PHE A 437 -21.82 16.75 2.16
C PHE A 437 -22.69 17.90 2.67
N LEU A 438 -22.43 19.11 2.18
CA LEU A 438 -23.12 20.34 2.55
C LEU A 438 -23.36 21.21 1.30
N ASN A 439 -24.58 21.72 1.17
CA ASN A 439 -24.92 22.80 0.25
C ASN A 439 -24.40 24.15 0.77
N PRO A 440 -24.31 25.20 -0.08
CA PRO A 440 -23.93 26.54 0.36
C PRO A 440 -24.76 27.02 1.55
N GLY A 441 -24.10 27.47 2.61
CA GLY A 441 -24.72 27.94 3.85
C GLY A 441 -25.26 26.84 4.78
N GLU A 442 -25.26 25.56 4.37
CA GLU A 442 -25.73 24.44 5.19
C GLU A 442 -24.75 24.17 6.35
N GLU A 443 -25.31 23.87 7.53
CA GLU A 443 -24.55 23.50 8.74
C GLU A 443 -25.01 22.13 9.25
N LYS A 444 -24.08 21.31 9.75
CA LYS A 444 -24.37 20.02 10.39
C LYS A 444 -23.57 19.85 11.68
N GLU A 445 -24.19 19.27 12.70
CA GLU A 445 -23.49 18.76 13.90
C GLU A 445 -22.89 17.39 13.58
N LEU A 446 -21.63 17.19 13.95
CA LEU A 446 -20.93 15.90 13.90
C LEU A 446 -20.63 15.43 15.32
N ILE A 447 -20.65 14.10 15.51
CA ILE A 447 -20.35 13.46 16.80
C ILE A 447 -19.33 12.35 16.58
N PHE A 448 -18.16 12.48 17.22
CA PHE A 448 -17.16 11.42 17.30
C PHE A 448 -17.21 10.73 18.66
N LYS A 449 -17.08 9.41 18.66
CA LYS A 449 -17.04 8.62 19.90
C LYS A 449 -15.61 8.12 20.13
N LEU A 450 -15.02 8.55 21.24
CA LEU A 450 -13.69 8.10 21.66
C LEU A 450 -13.82 7.12 22.83
N ASN A 451 -13.14 6.00 22.74
CA ASN A 451 -13.10 4.96 23.77
C ASN A 451 -11.67 4.75 24.27
N GLN A 452 -11.44 3.79 25.16
CA GLN A 452 -10.12 3.45 25.69
C GLN A 452 -9.02 3.35 24.62
N ARG A 453 -9.31 2.72 23.47
CA ARG A 453 -8.33 2.53 22.38
C ARG A 453 -7.98 3.83 21.65
N SER A 454 -8.78 4.88 21.79
CA SER A 454 -8.45 6.21 21.27
C SER A 454 -7.28 6.86 22.00
N PHE A 455 -7.02 6.48 23.26
CA PHE A 455 -5.96 7.04 24.10
C PHE A 455 -4.79 6.06 24.30
N ALA A 456 -5.03 4.77 24.10
CA ALA A 456 -4.07 3.72 24.40
C ALA A 456 -2.89 3.64 23.42
N TYR A 457 -1.75 3.19 23.95
CA TYR A 457 -0.61 2.66 23.21
C TYR A 457 -0.45 1.16 23.53
N PHE A 458 0.37 0.43 22.77
CA PHE A 458 0.64 -0.98 23.07
C PHE A 458 1.82 -1.10 24.03
N ASN A 459 1.56 -1.52 25.27
CA ASN A 459 2.59 -1.71 26.28
C ASN A 459 3.26 -3.08 26.11
N THR A 460 4.56 -3.06 25.79
CA THR A 460 5.38 -4.25 25.50
C THR A 460 5.76 -5.06 26.75
N VAL A 461 5.68 -4.48 27.96
CA VAL A 461 5.96 -5.18 29.22
C VAL A 461 4.82 -6.14 29.55
N ILE A 462 3.58 -5.66 29.43
CA ILE A 462 2.38 -6.46 29.73
C ILE A 462 1.76 -7.14 28.50
N ASN A 463 2.27 -6.86 27.30
CA ASN A 463 1.76 -7.35 26.02
C ASN A 463 0.27 -7.03 25.78
N ASP A 464 -0.17 -5.83 26.18
CA ASP A 464 -1.56 -5.39 26.09
C ASP A 464 -1.65 -3.87 25.87
N TRP A 465 -2.83 -3.39 25.45
CA TRP A 465 -3.12 -1.97 25.30
C TRP A 465 -3.23 -1.28 26.65
N HIS A 466 -2.55 -0.16 26.83
CA HIS A 466 -2.56 0.60 28.07
C HIS A 466 -2.81 2.08 27.79
N VAL A 467 -3.55 2.74 28.69
CA VAL A 467 -3.74 4.19 28.70
C VAL A 467 -2.97 4.74 29.88
N GLU A 468 -1.94 5.53 29.61
CA GLU A 468 -1.24 6.29 30.65
C GLU A 468 -2.18 7.39 31.19
N GLU A 469 -2.20 7.56 32.51
CA GLU A 469 -2.97 8.64 33.13
C GLU A 469 -2.33 9.99 32.81
N GLY A 470 -3.13 10.95 32.34
CA GLY A 470 -2.61 12.26 31.98
C GLY A 470 -3.56 13.12 31.15
N GLU A 471 -3.01 14.22 30.65
CA GLU A 471 -3.70 15.16 29.78
C GLU A 471 -3.51 14.78 28.30
N PHE A 472 -4.61 14.82 27.57
CA PHE A 472 -4.66 14.59 26.13
C PHE A 472 -5.32 15.78 25.45
N GLU A 473 -4.86 16.15 24.25
CA GLU A 473 -5.56 17.10 23.39
C GLU A 473 -6.37 16.35 22.34
N ILE A 474 -7.64 16.74 22.20
CA ILE A 474 -8.49 16.36 21.08
C ILE A 474 -8.35 17.44 20.03
N LEU A 475 -7.88 17.07 18.84
CA LEU A 475 -7.56 18.00 17.76
C LEU A 475 -8.48 17.73 16.57
N ILE A 476 -9.21 18.74 16.11
CA ILE A 476 -10.08 18.67 14.93
C ILE A 476 -9.45 19.46 13.79
N GLY A 477 -9.24 18.81 12.66
CA GLY A 477 -8.59 19.42 11.50
C GLY A 477 -9.20 19.05 10.16
N ALA A 478 -8.81 19.84 9.15
CA ALA A 478 -9.06 19.57 7.74
C ALA A 478 -7.94 18.72 7.09
N SER A 479 -6.80 18.61 7.77
CA SER A 479 -5.68 17.69 7.49
C SER A 479 -4.85 17.47 8.76
N SER A 480 -3.80 16.66 8.69
CA SER A 480 -2.95 16.37 9.86
C SER A 480 -2.19 17.57 10.43
N ILE A 481 -1.94 18.60 9.63
CA ILE A 481 -1.28 19.85 10.07
C ILE A 481 -2.24 21.04 10.16
N ASP A 482 -3.39 20.98 9.48
CA ASP A 482 -4.40 22.03 9.49
C ASP A 482 -5.45 21.76 10.59
N ILE A 483 -5.06 22.06 11.83
CA ILE A 483 -5.92 21.94 13.01
C ILE A 483 -6.68 23.24 13.23
N ARG A 484 -8.00 23.13 13.29
CA ARG A 484 -8.94 24.26 13.36
C ARG A 484 -9.50 24.44 14.76
N LEU A 485 -9.76 23.35 15.48
CA LEU A 485 -10.28 23.35 16.85
C LEU A 485 -9.48 22.39 17.72
N ASN A 486 -9.35 22.69 19.00
CA ASN A 486 -8.77 21.78 19.99
C ASN A 486 -9.43 21.96 21.36
N GLU A 487 -9.38 20.91 22.17
CA GLU A 487 -9.82 20.92 23.57
C GLU A 487 -8.97 19.92 24.37
N THR A 488 -8.67 20.24 25.62
CA THR A 488 -7.89 19.37 26.51
C THR A 488 -8.80 18.52 27.38
N VAL A 489 -8.46 17.24 27.53
CA VAL A 489 -9.14 16.30 28.43
C VAL A 489 -8.14 15.58 29.32
N TYR A 490 -8.59 15.16 30.50
CA TYR A 490 -7.83 14.38 31.46
C TYR A 490 -8.38 12.95 31.52
N VAL A 491 -7.52 11.95 31.27
CA VAL A 491 -7.90 10.54 31.33
C VAL A 491 -7.32 9.90 32.58
N GLU A 492 -8.19 9.36 33.44
CA GLU A 492 -7.81 8.61 34.63
C GLU A 492 -7.60 7.13 34.27
N SER A 493 -6.38 6.63 34.46
CA SER A 493 -6.11 5.20 34.27
C SER A 493 -6.68 4.38 35.42
N ILE A 494 -7.30 3.25 35.09
CA ILE A 494 -7.79 2.29 36.09
C ILE A 494 -6.72 1.24 36.46
N ARG A 495 -5.58 1.21 35.75
CA ARG A 495 -4.47 0.27 35.97
C ARG A 495 -3.17 1.01 36.29
N LYS A 496 -3.14 1.72 37.44
CA LYS A 496 -2.01 2.58 37.85
C LYS A 496 -0.76 1.83 38.29
N ASP A 497 -0.88 0.55 38.54
CA ASP A 497 0.17 -0.37 39.01
C ASP A 497 0.95 -1.03 37.85
N ILE A 498 0.62 -0.69 36.61
CA ILE A 498 1.27 -1.25 35.43
C ILE A 498 2.60 -0.57 35.18
N ASP A 499 3.64 -1.39 34.98
CA ASP A 499 4.95 -0.91 34.54
C ASP A 499 4.86 -0.28 33.14
N ILE A 500 5.24 0.99 33.04
CA ILE A 500 5.29 1.73 31.79
C ILE A 500 6.73 1.72 31.26
N PRO A 501 6.96 1.27 30.00
CA PRO A 501 8.30 1.29 29.45
C PRO A 501 8.79 2.72 29.21
N ASP A 502 9.92 3.08 29.85
CA ASP A 502 10.57 4.38 29.70
C ASP A 502 11.92 4.23 28.99
N TYR A 503 11.98 4.71 27.75
CA TYR A 503 13.15 4.60 26.89
C TYR A 503 13.98 5.87 26.82
N ARG A 504 13.68 6.92 27.60
CA ARG A 504 14.35 8.23 27.49
C ARG A 504 15.87 8.16 27.71
N LYS A 505 16.31 7.28 28.62
CA LYS A 505 17.74 7.09 28.93
C LYS A 505 18.42 6.11 27.96
N SER A 506 17.76 5.01 27.61
CA SER A 506 18.35 3.93 26.81
C SER A 506 18.26 4.17 25.31
N LEU A 507 17.21 4.86 24.84
CA LEU A 507 16.95 5.15 23.43
C LEU A 507 16.44 6.59 23.23
N PRO A 508 17.26 7.61 23.55
CA PRO A 508 16.87 9.01 23.39
C PRO A 508 16.49 9.38 21.95
N VAL A 509 17.00 8.65 20.94
CA VAL A 509 16.69 8.85 19.52
C VAL A 509 15.19 8.84 19.21
N TYR A 510 14.41 8.03 19.93
CA TYR A 510 12.95 7.95 19.73
C TYR A 510 12.17 9.04 20.48
N HIS A 511 12.75 9.71 21.47
CA HIS A 511 12.09 10.81 22.21
C HIS A 511 12.50 12.19 21.69
N GLU A 512 13.72 12.33 21.18
CA GLU A 512 14.28 13.60 20.72
C GLU A 512 14.32 13.71 19.19
N ILE A 513 13.36 13.09 18.51
CA ILE A 513 13.32 12.97 17.04
C ILE A 513 13.33 14.31 16.30
N HIS A 514 12.89 15.40 16.94
CA HIS A 514 12.91 16.76 16.38
C HIS A 514 14.27 17.47 16.52
N LYS A 515 15.18 17.01 17.38
CA LYS A 515 16.46 17.69 17.66
C LYS A 515 17.62 17.18 16.81
N LYS A 516 17.48 16.01 16.19
CA LYS A 516 18.52 15.35 15.39
C LYS A 516 17.98 14.95 14.03
N ASN A 517 18.87 14.73 13.06
CA ASN A 517 18.50 13.94 11.89
C ASN A 517 18.17 12.54 12.38
N PHE A 518 16.90 12.14 12.26
CA PHE A 518 16.44 10.83 12.69
C PHE A 518 17.14 9.75 11.87
N CYS A 519 18.06 9.06 12.51
CA CYS A 519 18.75 7.89 11.98
C CYS A 519 18.91 6.95 13.17
N VAL A 520 18.32 5.76 13.06
CA VAL A 520 18.35 4.77 14.13
C VAL A 520 19.40 3.73 13.78
N GLU A 521 20.40 3.61 14.65
CA GLU A 521 21.45 2.62 14.50
C GLU A 521 20.95 1.20 14.79
N GLU A 522 21.63 0.19 14.24
CA GLU A 522 21.22 -1.21 14.39
C GLU A 522 21.16 -1.63 15.86
N HIS A 523 22.11 -1.16 16.68
CA HIS A 523 22.17 -1.50 18.12
C HIS A 523 21.07 -0.80 18.93
N GLU A 524 20.65 0.41 18.54
CA GLU A 524 19.52 1.12 19.16
C GLU A 524 18.21 0.38 18.84
N PHE A 525 18.02 -0.01 17.57
CA PHE A 525 16.88 -0.81 17.17
C PHE A 525 16.87 -2.19 17.84
N ALA A 526 18.01 -2.88 17.93
CA ALA A 526 18.12 -4.17 18.62
C ALA A 526 17.73 -4.06 20.10
N THR A 527 18.12 -2.95 20.75
CA THR A 527 17.73 -2.65 22.13
C THR A 527 16.22 -2.44 22.25
N LEU A 528 15.58 -1.69 21.34
CA LEU A 528 14.11 -1.55 21.30
C LEU A 528 13.41 -2.88 21.02
N TYR A 529 13.97 -3.67 20.11
CA TYR A 529 13.44 -4.97 19.71
C TYR A 529 13.45 -5.99 20.85
N GLY A 530 14.31 -5.78 21.87
CA GLY A 530 14.31 -6.53 23.12
C GLY A 530 14.84 -7.96 23.01
N ARG A 531 15.43 -8.33 21.87
CA ARG A 531 16.06 -9.63 21.61
C ARG A 531 17.10 -9.50 20.50
N ASN A 532 17.90 -10.55 20.29
CA ASN A 532 18.84 -10.56 19.18
C ASN A 532 18.10 -10.42 17.84
N LEU A 533 18.61 -9.56 16.97
CA LEU A 533 18.14 -9.45 15.60
C LEU A 533 18.37 -10.81 14.91
N PRO A 534 17.38 -11.33 14.14
CA PRO A 534 17.59 -12.58 13.41
C PRO A 534 18.77 -12.44 12.45
N GLU A 535 19.70 -13.40 12.50
CA GLU A 535 20.78 -13.48 11.52
C GLU A 535 20.27 -14.12 10.23
N TYR A 536 20.71 -13.56 9.10
CA TYR A 536 20.38 -14.08 7.78
C TYR A 536 21.67 -14.45 7.05
N PRO A 537 21.73 -15.65 6.45
CA PRO A 537 22.92 -16.08 5.73
C PRO A 537 23.12 -15.20 4.50
N PRO A 538 24.33 -14.69 4.24
CA PRO A 538 24.58 -13.76 3.16
C PRO A 538 24.18 -14.34 1.80
N LYS A 539 23.95 -13.48 0.81
CA LYS A 539 23.55 -13.90 -0.53
C LYS A 539 24.57 -14.91 -1.07
N GLY A 540 24.09 -16.03 -1.61
CA GLY A 540 24.97 -17.10 -2.09
C GLY A 540 25.62 -17.96 -0.99
N ALA A 541 25.19 -17.86 0.27
CA ALA A 541 25.74 -18.66 1.36
C ALA A 541 25.53 -20.16 1.12
N LYS A 542 26.62 -20.93 1.28
CA LYS A 542 26.64 -22.39 1.15
C LYS A 542 26.49 -23.05 2.53
N PRO A 543 25.87 -24.23 2.64
CA PRO A 543 25.26 -24.99 1.53
C PRO A 543 23.93 -24.37 1.08
N TYR A 544 23.72 -24.35 -0.24
CA TYR A 544 22.44 -23.99 -0.82
C TYR A 544 21.36 -24.96 -0.35
N SER A 545 20.17 -24.43 -0.08
CA SER A 545 19.01 -25.17 0.40
C SER A 545 17.82 -24.97 -0.53
N LEU A 546 16.73 -25.68 -0.26
CA LEU A 546 15.44 -25.45 -0.93
C LEU A 546 14.90 -24.02 -0.74
N ASN A 547 15.43 -23.29 0.24
CA ASN A 547 15.11 -21.89 0.52
C ASN A 547 16.08 -20.90 -0.14
N SER A 548 17.17 -21.37 -0.74
CA SER A 548 17.99 -20.54 -1.64
C SER A 548 17.20 -20.23 -2.90
N THR A 549 17.49 -19.08 -3.50
CA THR A 549 16.82 -18.57 -4.70
C THR A 549 17.53 -19.03 -5.99
N LEU A 550 16.90 -18.82 -7.15
CA LEU A 550 17.60 -19.02 -8.42
C LEU A 550 18.76 -18.04 -8.58
N GLU A 551 18.59 -16.81 -8.08
CA GLU A 551 19.63 -15.78 -7.99
C GLU A 551 20.86 -16.28 -7.19
N ASP A 552 20.65 -16.90 -6.02
CA ASP A 552 21.73 -17.37 -5.14
C ASP A 552 22.66 -18.38 -5.81
N ILE A 553 22.13 -19.23 -6.70
CA ILE A 553 22.90 -20.30 -7.34
C ILE A 553 23.49 -19.89 -8.70
N GLN A 554 23.30 -18.64 -9.16
CA GLN A 554 23.83 -18.16 -10.45
C GLN A 554 25.36 -18.12 -10.52
N ASP A 555 26.07 -18.26 -9.39
CA ASP A 555 27.53 -18.43 -9.38
C ASP A 555 27.96 -19.81 -9.92
N THR A 556 27.06 -20.81 -9.88
CA THR A 556 27.33 -22.18 -10.34
C THR A 556 27.00 -22.38 -11.82
N LEU A 557 27.69 -23.31 -12.49
CA LEU A 557 27.40 -23.67 -13.89
C LEU A 557 25.96 -24.18 -14.08
N VAL A 558 25.49 -25.01 -13.14
CA VAL A 558 24.12 -25.56 -13.18
C VAL A 558 23.07 -24.48 -12.96
N GLY A 559 23.32 -23.51 -12.06
CA GLY A 559 22.43 -22.38 -11.84
C GLY A 559 22.33 -21.46 -13.05
N LYS A 560 23.44 -21.14 -13.71
CA LYS A 560 23.45 -20.37 -14.98
C LYS A 560 22.66 -21.07 -16.08
N LEU A 561 22.84 -22.38 -16.22
CA LEU A 561 22.13 -23.18 -17.23
C LEU A 561 20.61 -23.18 -16.97
N ILE A 562 20.19 -23.40 -15.73
CA ILE A 562 18.77 -23.38 -15.35
C ILE A 562 18.18 -21.99 -15.53
N GLY A 563 18.90 -20.95 -15.12
CA GLY A 563 18.51 -19.56 -15.33
C GLY A 563 18.24 -19.26 -16.80
N PHE A 564 19.15 -19.66 -17.69
CA PHE A 564 18.98 -19.52 -19.13
C PHE A 564 17.75 -20.27 -19.66
N MET A 565 17.57 -21.54 -19.25
CA MET A 565 16.41 -22.34 -19.68
C MET A 565 15.08 -21.75 -19.21
N LEU A 566 14.99 -21.34 -17.95
CA LEU A 566 13.79 -20.72 -17.38
C LEU A 566 13.49 -19.38 -18.05
N LYS A 567 14.51 -18.55 -18.30
CA LYS A 567 14.35 -17.26 -19.00
C LYS A 567 13.76 -17.45 -20.40
N ARG A 568 14.30 -18.41 -21.15
CA ARG A 568 13.81 -18.78 -22.50
C ARG A 568 12.41 -19.39 -22.46
N GLY A 569 12.14 -20.25 -21.48
CA GLY A 569 10.82 -20.85 -21.27
C GLY A 569 9.75 -19.80 -20.95
N LEU A 570 10.07 -18.83 -20.10
CA LEU A 570 9.16 -17.75 -19.72
C LEU A 570 8.80 -16.85 -20.90
N LYS A 571 9.78 -16.41 -21.70
CA LYS A 571 9.52 -15.65 -22.94
C LYS A 571 8.57 -16.38 -23.88
N LYS A 572 8.80 -17.69 -24.06
CA LYS A 572 7.95 -18.53 -24.90
C LYS A 572 6.53 -18.69 -24.32
N HIS A 573 6.40 -18.85 -23.01
CA HIS A 573 5.10 -19.03 -22.35
C HIS A 573 4.24 -17.76 -22.40
N LEU A 574 4.84 -16.60 -22.17
CA LEU A 574 4.14 -15.31 -22.20
C LEU A 574 3.93 -14.80 -23.63
N GLY A 575 4.68 -15.31 -24.61
CA GLY A 575 4.65 -14.76 -25.97
C GLY A 575 5.27 -13.37 -26.08
N ILE A 576 6.09 -12.98 -25.09
CA ILE A 576 6.71 -11.65 -24.98
C ILE A 576 8.20 -11.78 -25.31
N SER A 577 8.66 -11.00 -26.29
CA SER A 577 10.08 -10.93 -26.65
C SER A 577 10.85 -9.85 -25.89
N ASP A 578 10.16 -8.75 -25.58
CA ASP A 578 10.71 -7.60 -24.87
C ASP A 578 10.92 -7.90 -23.38
N GLU A 579 12.13 -7.64 -22.88
CA GLU A 579 12.45 -7.85 -21.47
C GLU A 579 12.05 -6.67 -20.58
N PHE A 580 11.67 -5.54 -21.18
CA PHE A 580 11.21 -4.35 -20.45
C PHE A 580 9.71 -4.35 -20.14
N ASP A 581 8.95 -5.27 -20.76
CA ASP A 581 7.53 -5.47 -20.48
C ASP A 581 7.29 -5.75 -18.97
N PRO A 582 6.37 -5.00 -18.31
CA PRO A 582 6.12 -5.15 -16.86
C PRO A 582 5.72 -6.56 -16.45
N SER A 583 4.90 -7.26 -17.25
CA SER A 583 4.46 -8.64 -16.98
C SER A 583 5.61 -9.62 -17.08
N TYR A 584 6.48 -9.46 -18.09
CA TYR A 584 7.70 -10.26 -18.19
C TYR A 584 8.64 -10.01 -17.01
N ARG A 585 8.91 -8.73 -16.67
CA ARG A 585 9.79 -8.37 -15.55
C ARG A 585 9.28 -8.94 -14.24
N MET A 586 7.99 -8.73 -13.93
CA MET A 586 7.37 -9.28 -12.73
C MET A 586 7.57 -10.80 -12.64
N MET A 587 7.20 -11.53 -13.69
CA MET A 587 7.31 -13.00 -13.70
C MET A 587 8.76 -13.46 -13.61
N TRP A 588 9.69 -12.74 -14.26
CA TRP A 588 11.11 -13.06 -14.19
C TRP A 588 11.68 -12.81 -12.79
N TYR A 589 11.43 -11.65 -12.17
CA TYR A 589 11.85 -11.37 -10.80
C TYR A 589 11.23 -12.35 -9.81
N PHE A 590 9.95 -12.68 -9.97
CA PHE A 590 9.30 -13.71 -9.20
C PHE A 590 10.07 -15.04 -9.28
N VAL A 591 10.36 -15.55 -10.48
CA VAL A 591 11.11 -16.82 -10.65
C VAL A 591 12.54 -16.71 -10.13
N TYR A 592 13.20 -15.58 -10.38
CA TYR A 592 14.61 -15.36 -10.09
C TYR A 592 14.88 -15.24 -8.59
N GLU A 593 14.00 -14.56 -7.86
CA GLU A 593 14.12 -14.29 -6.43
C GLU A 593 13.28 -15.25 -5.58
N SER A 594 12.40 -16.04 -6.19
CA SER A 594 11.70 -17.10 -5.46
C SER A 594 12.67 -18.21 -5.02
N PRO A 595 12.44 -18.78 -3.83
CA PRO A 595 13.10 -19.99 -3.42
C PRO A 595 12.95 -21.15 -4.41
N LEU A 596 13.99 -21.95 -4.59
CA LEU A 596 14.04 -23.06 -5.55
C LEU A 596 12.91 -24.09 -5.34
N ARG A 597 12.41 -24.25 -4.11
CA ARG A 597 11.23 -25.10 -3.84
C ARG A 597 9.98 -24.65 -4.59
N ILE A 598 9.78 -23.33 -4.77
CA ILE A 598 8.61 -22.77 -5.46
C ILE A 598 8.67 -23.15 -6.94
N ILE A 599 9.87 -23.14 -7.54
CA ILE A 599 10.07 -23.57 -8.93
C ILE A 599 9.61 -25.02 -9.13
N ALA A 600 9.89 -25.92 -8.19
CA ALA A 600 9.37 -27.29 -8.24
C ALA A 600 7.85 -27.38 -8.03
N MET A 601 7.30 -26.57 -7.11
CA MET A 601 5.86 -26.59 -6.81
C MET A 601 5.02 -26.03 -7.98
N MET A 602 5.54 -25.02 -8.68
CA MET A 602 4.85 -24.33 -9.78
C MET A 602 5.27 -24.81 -11.18
N GLY A 603 6.41 -25.50 -11.30
CA GLY A 603 6.97 -26.00 -12.57
C GLY A 603 6.19 -27.15 -13.22
N GLY A 604 5.08 -27.56 -12.63
CA GLY A 604 4.21 -28.61 -13.15
C GLY A 604 4.91 -29.96 -13.28
N HIS A 605 4.71 -30.65 -14.41
CA HIS A 605 5.38 -31.94 -14.68
C HIS A 605 6.81 -31.76 -15.22
N VAL A 606 7.27 -30.53 -15.41
CA VAL A 606 8.56 -30.26 -16.08
C VAL A 606 9.72 -30.28 -15.07
N ILE A 607 9.49 -29.77 -13.85
CA ILE A 607 10.52 -29.68 -12.81
C ILE A 607 9.95 -30.21 -11.49
N SER A 608 10.39 -31.39 -11.07
CA SER A 608 9.99 -31.99 -9.80
C SER A 608 10.89 -31.51 -8.64
N LEU A 609 10.47 -31.81 -7.40
CA LEU A 609 11.25 -31.52 -6.21
C LEU A 609 12.58 -32.31 -6.21
N GLU A 610 12.55 -33.57 -6.65
CA GLU A 610 13.73 -34.42 -6.79
C GLU A 610 14.73 -33.86 -7.81
N THR A 611 14.24 -33.24 -8.89
CA THR A 611 15.09 -32.53 -9.85
C THR A 611 15.79 -31.34 -9.18
N ILE A 612 15.07 -30.53 -8.40
CA ILE A 612 15.66 -29.42 -7.64
C ILE A 612 16.65 -29.91 -6.59
N GLU A 613 16.37 -31.01 -5.89
CA GLU A 613 17.33 -31.61 -4.94
C GLU A 613 18.61 -32.06 -5.64
N GLY A 614 18.51 -32.62 -6.85
CA GLY A 614 19.66 -32.94 -7.68
C GLY A 614 20.46 -31.70 -8.08
N VAL A 615 19.78 -30.62 -8.48
CA VAL A 615 20.40 -29.31 -8.77
C VAL A 615 21.13 -28.75 -7.55
N LEU A 616 20.52 -28.82 -6.37
CA LEU A 616 21.14 -28.39 -5.11
C LEU A 616 22.36 -29.24 -4.76
N LYS A 617 22.32 -30.56 -4.96
CA LYS A 617 23.49 -31.43 -4.78
C LYS A 617 24.64 -31.01 -5.69
N ILE A 618 24.38 -30.75 -6.98
CA ILE A 618 25.38 -30.26 -7.92
C ILE A 618 25.92 -28.89 -7.48
N SER A 619 25.03 -27.96 -7.13
CA SER A 619 25.39 -26.59 -6.70
C SER A 619 26.23 -26.58 -5.43
N ASN A 620 26.07 -27.60 -4.58
CA ASN A 620 26.85 -27.83 -3.36
C ASN A 620 28.07 -28.76 -3.56
N GLY A 621 28.55 -28.93 -4.80
CA GLY A 621 29.78 -29.67 -5.10
C GLY A 621 29.64 -31.20 -5.17
N LYS A 622 28.44 -31.75 -5.03
CA LYS A 622 28.16 -33.20 -5.13
C LYS A 622 27.67 -33.57 -6.54
N PHE A 623 28.52 -33.34 -7.54
CA PHE A 623 28.16 -33.43 -8.98
C PHE A 623 27.51 -34.78 -9.37
N PHE A 624 28.22 -35.89 -9.17
CA PHE A 624 27.73 -37.22 -9.60
C PHE A 624 26.45 -37.65 -8.87
N ALA A 625 26.37 -37.38 -7.56
CA ALA A 625 25.18 -37.70 -6.77
C ALA A 625 23.96 -36.88 -7.22
N GLY A 626 24.16 -35.60 -7.54
CA GLY A 626 23.09 -34.74 -8.04
C GLY A 626 22.65 -35.11 -9.45
N LEU A 627 23.58 -35.42 -10.36
CA LEU A 627 23.26 -35.88 -11.72
C LEU A 627 22.43 -37.17 -11.70
N MET A 628 22.81 -38.13 -10.85
CA MET A 628 22.07 -39.38 -10.69
C MET A 628 20.64 -39.15 -10.15
N GLU A 629 20.45 -38.18 -9.27
CA GLU A 629 19.13 -37.79 -8.76
C GLU A 629 18.26 -37.20 -9.87
N ILE A 630 18.80 -36.28 -10.68
CA ILE A 630 18.09 -35.67 -11.82
C ILE A 630 17.68 -36.75 -12.83
N LEU A 631 18.58 -37.65 -13.21
CA LEU A 631 18.29 -38.73 -14.16
C LEU A 631 17.19 -39.68 -13.65
N LYS A 632 17.23 -40.05 -12.37
CA LYS A 632 16.18 -40.86 -11.74
C LYS A 632 14.82 -40.16 -11.73
N SER A 633 14.83 -38.85 -11.49
CA SER A 633 13.64 -38.01 -11.47
C SER A 633 12.98 -37.95 -12.85
N LEU A 634 13.76 -37.68 -13.90
CA LEU A 634 13.28 -37.62 -15.28
C LEU A 634 12.68 -38.97 -15.73
N TYR A 635 13.35 -40.09 -15.40
CA TYR A 635 12.85 -41.43 -15.73
C TYR A 635 11.50 -41.78 -15.06
N LYS A 636 11.23 -41.23 -13.87
CA LYS A 636 9.93 -41.40 -13.19
C LYS A 636 8.82 -40.53 -13.77
N THR A 637 9.17 -39.48 -14.52
CA THR A 637 8.23 -38.49 -15.06
C THR A 637 7.76 -38.86 -16.47
N GLU A 638 8.54 -39.67 -17.20
CA GLU A 638 8.18 -40.23 -18.51
C GLU A 638 7.28 -41.49 -18.44
N ARG A 639 7.02 -42.00 -17.24
CA ARG A 639 6.05 -43.07 -16.95
C ARG A 639 4.87 -42.51 -16.18
#